data_AF-K1ZS03-F1
#
_entry.id   AF-K1ZS03-F1
#
_cell.length_a   1.000
_cell.length_b   1.000
_cell.length_c   1.000
_cell.angle_alpha   90.00
_cell.angle_beta   90.00
_cell.angle_gamma   90.00
#
_symmetry.space_group_name_H-M   'P 1'
#
loop_
_entity.id
_entity.type
_entity.pdbx_description
1 polymer ?
#
loop_
_entity_poly.entity_id
_entity_poly.type
_entity_poly.pdbx_seq_one_letter_code
_entity_poly.pdbx_strand_id
1 'polypeptide(L)'
;RSLSDMLKGKQGRFRQNLLGKRVDYSGRSVITVGPDLRLHQCGLPKKMALELFKPFIYRRLQEKGYVTTVKSAKKMVEKETAEVWDALDEVVREYPVMLNRAPTLHRLGLQAFEPILIEGKAIQLHPLVCTAFNADFDGDQMAVHVPLSIEAQTEARVLMMSTNNILSPANGMPIIIPSQDIVLGIYYLTRSQNGVKGEGMTFSDPAEVRSALDSQSVDLHAKIRVRIGGELVETTVGRIVLFEVIPEPITFAAINKVMNKKELANLINDCYRSCGDKTTVLLADRLKDIGFKYATQAGVSIAIHNMVIPESKKDIVAKADKDVLGIQKQYMEGLITYGERYNKVIDIWAQATEKIATEMLGGIGMEEKVGPDGSRRKGESFNPIYMMADSGARGSAVQIRQLAGMRGLMAKPSGEIIETPIRANFREGLTVLEYFISTHGARKGLADTALKTANSGYLTRRLVDVAQDCIITEDDCGTIDGIFVSALMEGGEIIETAGERVLGRVALEEIRDSFTGEFLVDANQLIDEALAKKIDDAGIEKVNIRSVLTCRSKHGVCAMCYGRDLSRGILVNIGEAVGIIAAQSIGEPGTQLTMRTFHIGGTAKFEEHSTLEARHDGTIRFMNLNTVRSRSGGLVVMNRNGEVHVIDEQGRSRGKYPIPYGAHIRVEPDSRVQGPKDQKRGDLIAEWDPFSIPILAEVDGTVKFGDIIEGKTMQELVDEVTGLSRKVIVEFRGTDMRPRVSIKDKKGRTAKVPGSNAVARHLLSVGANIVVSEGDPVNAGDILAKIPRETTKTKDITGGLPRVAELFEARKPKDFAVISEIDGVVSYGKDSKGKRKVIITPEAEDEKEYLIPKGKHVSVQEGDRVMAGEPLMDGVNNPHDILMIKGEKVLARYLVDEVQDVYRLQGVKINDKHMEVIVRQMLRRVMVKDPGDTTFIADEQVERFRFQEENDRVVAKGGTPAQGEPILMGITKASLSTQSFISAASFQETTRVLTEASLAGKTDYLRGLKENVIMGRLIPAGTGLPMYKKLGIKTDAEALALLEDQPVGSLPDENINEKLLDMDAAN
;
A
#
# COMPACT_ATOMS: atom_id res chain seq x y z
N ARG A 1 -29.61 1.93 33.57
CA ARG A 1 -29.18 2.48 32.24
C ARG A 1 -30.06 3.67 31.94
N SER A 2 -29.48 4.84 31.66
CA SER A 2 -30.27 6.00 31.23
C SER A 2 -30.76 5.83 29.78
N LEU A 3 -31.75 6.63 29.36
CA LEU A 3 -32.20 6.68 27.95
C LEU A 3 -31.04 7.05 27.01
N SER A 4 -30.17 7.97 27.45
CA SER A 4 -28.97 8.34 26.68
C SER A 4 -28.01 7.15 26.54
N ASP A 5 -27.81 6.35 27.58
CA ASP A 5 -26.96 5.14 27.52
C ASP A 5 -27.54 4.06 26.61
N MET A 6 -28.86 4.03 26.41
CA MET A 6 -29.49 3.12 25.45
C MET A 6 -29.20 3.52 23.99
N LEU A 7 -28.92 4.79 23.72
CA LEU A 7 -28.65 5.29 22.36
C LEU A 7 -27.16 5.35 22.04
N LYS A 8 -26.32 5.75 23.00
CA LYS A 8 -24.89 6.01 22.78
C LYS A 8 -23.99 4.79 23.04
N GLY A 9 -22.76 4.86 22.55
CA GLY A 9 -21.70 3.88 22.83
C GLY A 9 -21.82 2.58 22.01
N LYS A 10 -20.92 1.61 22.28
CA LYS A 10 -20.87 0.34 21.54
C LYS A 10 -22.11 -0.53 21.74
N GLN A 11 -22.71 -0.51 22.94
CA GLN A 11 -23.92 -1.25 23.28
C GLN A 11 -25.22 -0.45 23.00
N GLY A 12 -25.10 0.75 22.45
CA GLY A 12 -26.24 1.58 22.09
C GLY A 12 -26.99 1.03 20.87
N ARG A 13 -28.28 1.36 20.77
CA ARG A 13 -29.19 0.87 19.72
C ARG A 13 -28.67 1.10 18.31
N PHE A 14 -28.12 2.28 18.01
CA PHE A 14 -27.56 2.59 16.69
C PHE A 14 -26.51 1.57 16.22
N ARG A 15 -25.62 1.14 17.11
CA ARG A 15 -24.50 0.25 16.73
C ARG A 15 -24.85 -1.22 16.91
N GLN A 16 -25.43 -1.61 18.05
CA GLN A 16 -25.63 -3.01 18.39
C GLN A 16 -26.90 -3.62 17.77
N ASN A 17 -27.92 -2.81 17.46
CA ASN A 17 -29.22 -3.32 17.03
C ASN A 17 -29.70 -2.79 15.67
N LEU A 18 -29.25 -1.62 15.24
CA LEU A 18 -29.69 -1.04 13.96
C LEU A 18 -28.69 -1.33 12.84
N LEU A 19 -27.39 -1.14 13.09
CA LEU A 19 -26.34 -1.48 12.12
C LEU A 19 -25.90 -2.95 12.23
N GLY A 20 -25.65 -3.44 13.44
CA GLY A 20 -25.47 -4.87 13.72
C GLY A 20 -26.81 -5.50 14.12
N LYS A 21 -27.15 -6.65 13.55
CA LYS A 21 -28.37 -7.41 13.90
C LYS A 21 -28.05 -8.90 13.98
N ARG A 22 -28.76 -9.61 14.86
CA ARG A 22 -28.84 -11.07 14.76
C ARG A 22 -29.79 -11.38 13.61
N VAL A 23 -29.43 -12.38 12.80
CA VAL A 23 -30.14 -12.73 11.58
C VAL A 23 -30.49 -14.22 11.65
N ASP A 24 -31.75 -14.54 11.39
CA ASP A 24 -32.19 -15.93 11.23
C ASP A 24 -31.62 -16.53 9.93
N TYR A 25 -31.81 -17.84 9.70
CA TYR A 25 -31.26 -18.53 8.53
C TYR A 25 -29.75 -18.36 8.38
N SER A 26 -29.06 -18.36 9.52
CA SER A 26 -27.61 -18.29 9.59
C SER A 26 -27.03 -19.35 10.53
N GLY A 27 -25.80 -19.75 10.24
CA GLY A 27 -25.06 -20.75 11.02
C GLY A 27 -23.59 -20.42 11.08
N ARG A 28 -22.83 -21.08 11.96
CA ARG A 28 -21.37 -20.95 12.02
C ARG A 28 -20.75 -22.30 12.34
N SER A 29 -19.64 -22.62 11.69
CA SER A 29 -18.79 -23.75 12.08
C SER A 29 -17.32 -23.47 11.77
N VAL A 30 -16.47 -24.36 12.27
CA VAL A 30 -15.03 -24.39 11.93
C VAL A 30 -14.86 -24.71 10.45
N ILE A 31 -13.88 -24.07 9.83
CA ILE A 31 -13.54 -24.30 8.42
C ILE A 31 -12.47 -25.38 8.26
N THR A 32 -12.56 -26.11 7.15
CA THR A 32 -11.62 -27.12 6.70
C THR A 32 -11.33 -26.94 5.22
N VAL A 33 -10.22 -27.49 4.75
CA VAL A 33 -9.85 -27.39 3.34
C VAL A 33 -10.71 -28.34 2.48
N GLY A 34 -11.27 -27.83 1.38
CA GLY A 34 -11.98 -28.62 0.38
C GLY A 34 -11.24 -28.61 -0.96
N PRO A 35 -10.19 -29.43 -1.15
CA PRO A 35 -9.36 -29.38 -2.36
C PRO A 35 -10.13 -29.81 -3.62
N ASP A 36 -11.11 -30.70 -3.50
CA ASP A 36 -11.91 -31.21 -4.64
C ASP A 36 -13.03 -30.25 -5.09
N LEU A 37 -13.33 -29.22 -4.30
CA LEU A 37 -14.35 -28.23 -4.63
C LEU A 37 -13.91 -27.42 -5.87
N ARG A 38 -14.88 -26.96 -6.68
CA ARG A 38 -14.62 -25.93 -7.70
C ARG A 38 -14.72 -24.53 -7.09
N LEU A 39 -14.18 -23.52 -7.77
CA LEU A 39 -14.08 -22.16 -7.20
C LEU A 39 -15.44 -21.59 -6.73
N HIS A 40 -16.53 -21.88 -7.44
CA HIS A 40 -17.89 -21.43 -7.11
C HIS A 40 -18.55 -22.23 -5.98
N GLN A 41 -17.91 -23.28 -5.45
CA GLN A 41 -18.53 -24.23 -4.53
C GLN A 41 -17.99 -24.12 -3.11
N CYS A 42 -18.82 -24.48 -2.14
CA CYS A 42 -18.42 -24.67 -0.74
C CYS A 42 -19.03 -25.96 -0.17
N GLY A 43 -18.34 -26.65 0.74
CA GLY A 43 -18.92 -27.82 1.40
C GLY A 43 -19.71 -27.42 2.64
N LEU A 44 -21.00 -27.76 2.65
CA LEU A 44 -21.93 -27.47 3.75
C LEU A 44 -22.34 -28.78 4.46
N PRO A 45 -22.13 -28.90 5.78
CA PRO A 45 -22.56 -30.08 6.53
C PRO A 45 -24.04 -30.37 6.39
N LYS A 46 -24.41 -31.63 6.11
CA LYS A 46 -25.80 -32.08 5.97
C LYS A 46 -26.72 -31.61 7.10
N LYS A 47 -26.29 -31.72 8.37
CA LYS A 47 -27.08 -31.28 9.53
C LYS A 47 -27.26 -29.76 9.60
N MET A 48 -26.26 -29.00 9.15
CA MET A 48 -26.35 -27.55 9.09
C MET A 48 -27.30 -27.13 7.95
N ALA A 49 -27.15 -27.73 6.77
CA ALA A 49 -28.04 -27.50 5.64
C ALA A 49 -29.50 -27.84 5.99
N LEU A 50 -29.74 -28.97 6.66
CA LEU A 50 -31.07 -29.37 7.13
C LEU A 50 -31.72 -28.28 7.99
N GLU A 51 -30.97 -27.67 8.91
CA GLU A 51 -31.48 -26.60 9.79
C GLU A 51 -31.75 -25.30 9.02
N LEU A 52 -30.83 -24.91 8.14
CA LEU A 52 -30.91 -23.66 7.39
C LEU A 52 -32.05 -23.67 6.37
N PHE A 53 -32.31 -24.82 5.74
CA PHE A 53 -33.30 -24.95 4.66
C PHE A 53 -34.64 -25.54 5.12
N LYS A 54 -34.89 -25.68 6.43
CA LYS A 54 -36.13 -26.29 6.96
C LYS A 54 -37.43 -25.87 6.27
N PRO A 55 -37.74 -24.58 6.07
CA PRO A 55 -39.01 -24.18 5.47
C PRO A 55 -39.15 -24.66 4.02
N PHE A 56 -38.05 -24.63 3.26
CA PHE A 56 -38.02 -25.07 1.87
C PHE A 56 -38.22 -26.59 1.76
N ILE A 57 -37.63 -27.35 2.68
CA ILE A 57 -37.81 -28.80 2.77
C ILE A 57 -39.26 -29.14 3.09
N TYR A 58 -39.90 -28.43 4.03
CA TYR A 58 -41.32 -28.66 4.35
C TYR A 58 -42.23 -28.45 3.14
N ARG A 59 -41.99 -27.37 2.38
CA ARG A 59 -42.72 -27.09 1.14
C ARG A 59 -42.48 -28.20 0.11
N ARG A 60 -41.22 -28.61 -0.08
CA ARG A 60 -40.87 -29.63 -1.09
C ARG A 60 -41.45 -31.00 -0.77
N LEU A 61 -41.45 -31.41 0.49
CA LEU A 61 -42.07 -32.67 0.94
C LEU A 61 -43.59 -32.67 0.72
N GLN A 62 -44.24 -31.51 0.90
CA GLN A 62 -45.67 -31.35 0.65
C GLN A 62 -45.98 -31.37 -0.85
N GLU A 63 -45.20 -30.67 -1.68
CA GLU A 63 -45.34 -30.68 -3.14
C GLU A 63 -45.21 -32.09 -3.74
N LYS A 64 -44.31 -32.91 -3.18
CA LYS A 64 -44.14 -34.31 -3.60
C LYS A 64 -45.17 -35.27 -3.03
N GLY A 65 -46.07 -34.81 -2.16
CA GLY A 65 -47.12 -35.63 -1.55
C GLY A 65 -46.64 -36.60 -0.45
N TYR A 66 -45.39 -36.52 0.02
CA TYR A 66 -44.90 -37.35 1.13
C TYR A 66 -45.59 -37.01 2.45
N VAL A 67 -46.06 -35.77 2.59
CA VAL A 67 -46.75 -35.27 3.78
C VAL A 67 -47.90 -34.36 3.38
N THR A 68 -49.02 -34.48 4.09
CA THR A 68 -50.22 -33.66 3.85
C THR A 68 -50.23 -32.36 4.66
N THR A 69 -49.47 -32.29 5.75
CA THR A 69 -49.42 -31.13 6.66
C THR A 69 -47.99 -30.80 7.06
N VAL A 70 -47.72 -29.51 7.30
CA VAL A 70 -46.42 -29.01 7.80
C VAL A 70 -46.03 -29.68 9.13
N LYS A 71 -47.01 -30.01 9.99
CA LYS A 71 -46.74 -30.71 11.26
C LYS A 71 -46.22 -32.13 11.03
N SER A 72 -46.74 -32.82 10.00
CA SER A 72 -46.20 -34.13 9.61
C SER A 72 -44.82 -33.99 8.95
N ALA A 73 -44.62 -32.96 8.13
CA ALA A 73 -43.31 -32.64 7.56
C ALA A 73 -42.25 -32.43 8.65
N LYS A 74 -42.59 -31.65 9.68
CA LYS A 74 -41.71 -31.41 10.84
C LYS A 74 -41.30 -32.71 11.53
N LYS A 75 -42.23 -33.63 11.79
CA LYS A 75 -41.92 -34.93 12.40
C LYS A 75 -41.03 -35.80 11.52
N MET A 76 -41.18 -35.72 10.19
CA MET A 76 -40.38 -36.47 9.23
C MET A 76 -38.94 -35.92 9.20
N VAL A 77 -38.79 -34.59 9.16
CA VAL A 77 -37.50 -33.89 9.24
C VAL A 77 -36.78 -34.15 10.56
N GLU A 78 -37.49 -34.15 11.70
CA GLU A 78 -36.92 -34.50 13.01
C GLU A 78 -36.44 -35.96 13.09
N LYS A 79 -37.02 -36.86 12.28
CA LYS A 79 -36.60 -38.27 12.18
C LYS A 79 -35.47 -38.50 11.17
N GLU A 80 -35.07 -37.47 10.42
CA GLU A 80 -34.01 -37.53 9.40
C GLU A 80 -34.22 -38.68 8.39
N THR A 81 -35.46 -38.89 7.90
CA THR A 81 -35.78 -39.98 6.96
C THR A 81 -35.13 -39.79 5.58
N ALA A 82 -35.04 -40.85 4.77
CA ALA A 82 -34.36 -40.82 3.47
C ALA A 82 -34.94 -39.75 2.52
N GLU A 83 -36.26 -39.61 2.49
CA GLU A 83 -36.99 -38.66 1.65
C GLU A 83 -36.64 -37.20 1.97
N VAL A 84 -36.24 -36.92 3.22
CA VAL A 84 -35.80 -35.58 3.64
C VAL A 84 -34.46 -35.23 3.03
N TRP A 85 -33.55 -36.20 2.90
CA TRP A 85 -32.24 -35.98 2.29
C TRP A 85 -32.35 -35.75 0.79
N ASP A 86 -33.23 -36.48 0.11
CA ASP A 86 -33.52 -36.27 -1.31
C ASP A 86 -34.17 -34.89 -1.55
N ALA A 87 -35.11 -34.49 -0.67
CA ALA A 87 -35.72 -33.16 -0.73
C ALA A 87 -34.70 -32.05 -0.44
N LEU A 88 -33.76 -32.27 0.49
CA LEU A 88 -32.70 -31.32 0.80
C LEU A 88 -31.76 -31.15 -0.39
N ASP A 89 -31.30 -32.23 -1.01
CA ASP A 89 -30.37 -32.17 -2.16
C ASP A 89 -30.98 -31.38 -3.33
N GLU A 90 -32.27 -31.60 -3.62
CA GLU A 90 -32.99 -30.82 -4.64
C GLU A 90 -33.14 -29.34 -4.30
N VAL A 91 -33.42 -29.01 -3.04
CA VAL A 91 -33.57 -27.61 -2.59
C VAL A 91 -32.24 -26.86 -2.63
N VAL A 92 -31.16 -27.55 -2.29
CA VAL A 92 -29.80 -27.00 -2.16
C VAL A 92 -29.14 -26.83 -3.54
N ARG A 93 -29.54 -27.64 -4.52
CA ARG A 93 -29.04 -27.56 -5.89
C ARG A 93 -29.32 -26.18 -6.50
N GLU A 94 -28.27 -25.56 -7.05
CA GLU A 94 -28.32 -24.21 -7.64
C GLU A 94 -28.79 -23.09 -6.68
N TYR A 95 -28.76 -23.33 -5.36
CA TYR A 95 -29.11 -22.34 -4.36
C TYR A 95 -27.86 -21.64 -3.81
N PRO A 96 -27.62 -20.34 -4.08
CA PRO A 96 -26.42 -19.67 -3.58
C PRO A 96 -26.50 -19.48 -2.06
N VAL A 97 -25.39 -19.73 -1.35
CA VAL A 97 -25.22 -19.41 0.07
C VAL A 97 -24.09 -18.40 0.25
N MET A 98 -24.20 -17.50 1.22
CA MET A 98 -23.16 -16.51 1.50
C MET A 98 -22.28 -16.99 2.66
N LEU A 99 -20.97 -17.05 2.44
CA LEU A 99 -19.98 -17.32 3.47
C LEU A 99 -19.30 -16.03 3.91
N ASN A 100 -19.15 -15.87 5.22
CA ASN A 100 -18.58 -14.69 5.86
C ASN A 100 -17.50 -15.07 6.87
N ARG A 101 -16.33 -14.44 6.79
CA ARG A 101 -15.30 -14.48 7.84
C ARG A 101 -15.25 -13.15 8.59
N ALA A 102 -15.48 -13.21 9.89
CA ALA A 102 -15.39 -12.03 10.76
C ALA A 102 -13.97 -11.88 11.34
N PRO A 103 -13.42 -10.66 11.46
CA PRO A 103 -13.99 -9.37 11.06
C PRO A 103 -13.88 -9.12 9.53
N THR A 104 -14.98 -8.68 8.92
CA THR A 104 -15.03 -8.34 7.48
C THR A 104 -14.42 -6.96 7.23
N LEU A 105 -13.13 -6.90 6.89
CA LEU A 105 -12.41 -5.64 6.65
C LEU A 105 -12.58 -5.09 5.22
N HIS A 106 -12.89 -5.98 4.28
CA HIS A 106 -13.07 -5.67 2.86
C HIS A 106 -14.15 -6.58 2.26
N ARG A 107 -14.69 -6.19 1.11
CA ARG A 107 -15.82 -6.89 0.46
C ARG A 107 -15.60 -8.38 0.21
N LEU A 108 -14.37 -8.85 -0.03
CA LEU A 108 -14.11 -10.26 -0.31
C LEU A 108 -14.17 -11.16 0.94
N GLY A 109 -14.27 -10.57 2.13
CA GLY A 109 -14.56 -11.32 3.37
C GLY A 109 -16.00 -11.83 3.46
N LEU A 110 -16.85 -11.52 2.46
CA LEU A 110 -18.20 -12.04 2.28
C LEU A 110 -18.40 -12.38 0.79
N GLN A 111 -18.58 -13.67 0.47
CA GLN A 111 -18.76 -14.14 -0.91
C GLN A 111 -19.88 -15.18 -0.97
N ALA A 112 -20.48 -15.34 -2.16
CA ALA A 112 -21.48 -16.36 -2.44
C ALA A 112 -20.84 -17.60 -3.08
N PHE A 113 -21.39 -18.76 -2.73
CA PHE A 113 -20.98 -20.07 -3.21
C PHE A 113 -22.20 -20.97 -3.40
N GLU A 114 -22.05 -22.01 -4.21
CA GLU A 114 -23.00 -23.11 -4.29
C GLU A 114 -22.64 -24.19 -3.26
N PRO A 115 -23.57 -24.57 -2.38
CA PRO A 115 -23.37 -25.58 -1.36
C PRO A 115 -23.31 -26.99 -1.96
N ILE A 116 -22.27 -27.74 -1.59
CA ILE A 116 -22.18 -29.19 -1.76
C ILE A 116 -22.43 -29.83 -0.40
N LEU A 117 -23.38 -30.76 -0.32
CA LEU A 117 -23.67 -31.47 0.92
C LEU A 117 -22.52 -32.41 1.28
N ILE A 118 -21.94 -32.21 2.47
CA ILE A 118 -20.85 -33.03 2.99
C ILE A 118 -21.22 -33.66 4.33
N GLU A 119 -20.53 -34.76 4.65
CA GLU A 119 -20.58 -35.39 5.97
C GLU A 119 -19.78 -34.60 7.00
N GLY A 120 -20.10 -34.79 8.28
CA GLY A 120 -19.41 -34.14 9.39
C GLY A 120 -20.08 -32.84 9.85
N LYS A 121 -19.30 -31.95 10.45
CA LYS A 121 -19.78 -30.69 11.08
C LYS A 121 -19.03 -29.44 10.65
N ALA A 122 -17.92 -29.59 9.92
CA ALA A 122 -17.07 -28.47 9.50
C ALA A 122 -17.45 -27.98 8.09
N ILE A 123 -17.36 -26.69 7.86
CA ILE A 123 -17.55 -26.10 6.53
C ILE A 123 -16.28 -26.36 5.72
N GLN A 124 -16.39 -26.81 4.48
CA GLN A 124 -15.24 -26.90 3.58
C GLN A 124 -15.15 -25.66 2.70
N LEU A 125 -13.96 -25.06 2.66
CA LEU A 125 -13.66 -23.86 1.90
C LEU A 125 -12.69 -24.19 0.76
N HIS A 126 -12.92 -23.57 -0.40
CA HIS A 126 -12.03 -23.69 -1.55
C HIS A 126 -10.65 -23.06 -1.28
N PRO A 127 -9.51 -23.72 -1.59
CA PRO A 127 -8.17 -23.20 -1.24
C PRO A 127 -7.82 -21.84 -1.85
N LEU A 128 -8.29 -21.53 -3.07
CA LEU A 128 -7.96 -20.27 -3.75
C LEU A 128 -8.68 -19.04 -3.16
N VAL A 129 -9.75 -19.23 -2.38
CA VAL A 129 -10.43 -18.10 -1.72
C VAL A 129 -9.91 -17.84 -0.31
N CYS A 130 -9.06 -18.72 0.25
CA CYS A 130 -8.47 -18.53 1.57
C CYS A 130 -7.68 -17.21 1.68
N THR A 131 -6.97 -16.81 0.61
CA THR A 131 -6.26 -15.52 0.55
C THR A 131 -7.22 -14.34 0.65
N ALA A 132 -8.37 -14.43 -0.05
CA ALA A 132 -9.39 -13.39 -0.06
C ALA A 132 -10.14 -13.28 1.28
N PHE A 133 -10.38 -14.39 1.98
CA PHE A 133 -10.94 -14.37 3.34
C PHE A 133 -9.88 -14.09 4.42
N ASN A 134 -8.59 -14.10 4.05
CA ASN A 134 -7.46 -14.15 4.98
C ASN A 134 -7.61 -15.28 6.02
N ALA A 135 -8.10 -16.43 5.57
CA ALA A 135 -8.52 -17.55 6.41
C ALA A 135 -7.41 -18.59 6.57
N ASP A 136 -7.21 -19.03 7.81
CA ASP A 136 -6.29 -20.09 8.18
C ASP A 136 -7.06 -21.32 8.70
N PHE A 137 -6.45 -22.50 8.71
CA PHE A 137 -7.09 -23.75 9.14
C PHE A 137 -6.63 -24.20 10.53
N ASP A 138 -6.47 -23.26 11.47
CA ASP A 138 -6.03 -23.49 12.85
C ASP A 138 -7.18 -23.48 13.88
N GLY A 139 -8.43 -23.45 13.42
CA GLY A 139 -9.63 -23.39 14.26
C GLY A 139 -10.56 -22.23 13.93
N ASP A 140 -10.22 -21.42 12.93
CA ASP A 140 -11.08 -20.38 12.39
C ASP A 140 -12.49 -20.86 12.07
N GLN A 141 -13.44 -19.95 12.21
CA GLN A 141 -14.85 -20.21 11.96
C GLN A 141 -15.42 -19.23 10.95
N MET A 142 -16.29 -19.74 10.08
CA MET A 142 -17.03 -18.92 9.13
C MET A 142 -18.53 -19.04 9.37
N ALA A 143 -19.22 -17.93 9.15
CA ALA A 143 -20.67 -17.88 9.19
C ALA A 143 -21.24 -18.12 7.79
N VAL A 144 -22.36 -18.82 7.72
CA VAL A 144 -23.16 -19.04 6.51
C VAL A 144 -24.49 -18.31 6.64
N HIS A 145 -24.96 -17.71 5.56
CA HIS A 145 -26.24 -17.02 5.47
C HIS A 145 -26.98 -17.48 4.20
N VAL A 146 -28.28 -17.75 4.30
CA VAL A 146 -29.11 -18.17 3.16
C VAL A 146 -29.89 -16.97 2.61
N PRO A 147 -29.65 -16.52 1.36
CA PRO A 147 -30.43 -15.47 0.72
C PRO A 147 -31.82 -16.00 0.35
N LEU A 148 -32.88 -15.46 0.96
CA LEU A 148 -34.24 -16.02 0.82
C LEU A 148 -35.00 -15.51 -0.41
N SER A 149 -34.96 -14.20 -0.69
CA SER A 149 -35.73 -13.62 -1.80
C SER A 149 -35.07 -13.90 -3.15
N ILE A 150 -35.86 -13.89 -4.23
CA ILE A 150 -35.36 -14.14 -5.59
C ILE A 150 -34.34 -13.07 -5.99
N GLU A 151 -34.59 -11.82 -5.61
CA GLU A 151 -33.70 -10.69 -5.85
C GLU A 151 -32.36 -10.90 -5.13
N ALA A 152 -32.40 -11.33 -3.85
CA ALA A 152 -31.19 -11.59 -3.07
C ALA A 152 -30.39 -12.78 -3.62
N GLN A 153 -31.06 -13.85 -4.07
CA GLN A 153 -30.40 -14.98 -4.72
C GLN A 153 -29.74 -14.56 -6.04
N THR A 154 -30.44 -13.75 -6.84
CA THR A 154 -29.92 -13.20 -8.11
C THR A 154 -28.73 -12.28 -7.85
N GLU A 155 -28.83 -11.39 -6.87
CA GLU A 155 -27.75 -10.48 -6.48
C GLU A 155 -26.52 -11.27 -5.98
N ALA A 156 -26.73 -12.30 -5.16
CA ALA A 156 -25.67 -13.17 -4.69
C ALA A 156 -24.95 -13.86 -5.86
N ARG A 157 -25.70 -14.37 -6.85
CA ARG A 157 -25.16 -15.06 -8.02
C ARG A 157 -24.44 -14.12 -9.00
N VAL A 158 -24.98 -12.94 -9.24
CA VAL A 158 -24.43 -11.99 -10.23
C VAL A 158 -23.30 -11.14 -9.65
N LEU A 159 -23.40 -10.70 -8.40
CA LEU A 159 -22.43 -9.76 -7.81
C LEU A 159 -21.46 -10.42 -6.83
N MET A 160 -21.93 -11.35 -6.00
CA MET A 160 -21.16 -11.87 -4.86
C MET A 160 -20.49 -13.22 -5.11
N MET A 161 -20.83 -13.91 -6.18
CA MET A 161 -20.25 -15.21 -6.52
C MET A 161 -18.71 -15.12 -6.56
N SER A 162 -18.04 -16.11 -6.00
CA SER A 162 -16.57 -16.15 -5.93
C SER A 162 -15.91 -16.04 -7.30
N THR A 163 -16.52 -16.61 -8.34
CA THR A 163 -16.05 -16.56 -9.73
C THR A 163 -16.05 -15.16 -10.33
N ASN A 164 -16.88 -14.24 -9.80
CA ASN A 164 -16.99 -12.89 -10.33
C ASN A 164 -16.04 -11.92 -9.60
N ASN A 165 -15.46 -12.35 -8.48
CA ASN A 165 -14.65 -11.53 -7.59
C ASN A 165 -13.19 -12.03 -7.56
N ILE A 166 -12.57 -12.01 -8.74
CA ILE A 166 -11.24 -12.59 -9.04
C ILE A 166 -10.09 -11.61 -8.75
N LEU A 167 -10.36 -10.31 -8.90
CA LEU A 167 -9.36 -9.25 -8.77
C LEU A 167 -9.48 -8.53 -7.42
N SER A 168 -8.36 -7.99 -6.96
CA SER A 168 -8.31 -7.11 -5.80
C SER A 168 -8.92 -5.75 -6.14
N PRO A 169 -9.86 -5.22 -5.35
CA PRO A 169 -10.41 -3.88 -5.54
C PRO A 169 -9.36 -2.77 -5.30
N ALA A 170 -8.28 -3.06 -4.58
CA ALA A 170 -7.27 -2.08 -4.20
C ALA A 170 -6.31 -1.73 -5.36
N ASN A 171 -5.95 -2.71 -6.19
CA ASN A 171 -4.91 -2.55 -7.23
C ASN A 171 -5.21 -3.27 -8.55
N GLY A 172 -6.29 -4.06 -8.64
CA GLY A 172 -6.69 -4.75 -9.87
C GLY A 172 -5.86 -5.98 -10.23
N MET A 173 -4.95 -6.42 -9.35
CA MET A 173 -4.24 -7.69 -9.49
C MET A 173 -5.12 -8.87 -9.06
N PRO A 174 -4.94 -10.08 -9.63
CA PRO A 174 -5.66 -11.26 -9.18
C PRO A 174 -5.46 -11.54 -7.68
N ILE A 175 -6.54 -11.85 -6.96
CA ILE A 175 -6.48 -12.24 -5.54
C ILE A 175 -6.52 -13.76 -5.34
N ILE A 176 -7.16 -14.47 -6.29
CA ILE A 176 -7.28 -15.94 -6.28
C ILE A 176 -6.01 -16.65 -6.78
N ILE A 177 -4.84 -16.12 -6.41
CA ILE A 177 -3.56 -16.67 -6.83
C ILE A 177 -3.31 -17.98 -6.07
N PRO A 178 -2.81 -19.04 -6.74
CA PRO A 178 -2.24 -20.20 -6.09
C PRO A 178 -1.33 -19.81 -4.92
N SER A 179 -1.46 -20.51 -3.80
CA SER A 179 -0.69 -20.22 -2.60
C SER A 179 0.01 -21.47 -2.09
N GLN A 180 1.12 -21.26 -1.37
CA GLN A 180 1.87 -22.28 -0.64
C GLN A 180 2.13 -23.54 -1.49
N ASP A 181 1.55 -24.66 -1.12
CA ASP A 181 1.78 -25.99 -1.70
C ASP A 181 1.49 -26.05 -3.21
N ILE A 182 0.45 -25.33 -3.66
CA ILE A 182 0.08 -25.29 -5.09
C ILE A 182 1.23 -24.64 -5.90
N VAL A 183 1.79 -23.55 -5.37
CA VAL A 183 2.94 -22.86 -5.99
C VAL A 183 4.15 -23.78 -5.98
N LEU A 184 4.43 -24.45 -4.86
CA LEU A 184 5.57 -25.35 -4.74
C LEU A 184 5.49 -26.51 -5.74
N GLY A 185 4.30 -27.10 -5.93
CA GLY A 185 4.09 -28.16 -6.90
C GLY A 185 4.30 -27.73 -8.34
N ILE A 186 3.78 -26.55 -8.73
CA ILE A 186 3.99 -26.01 -10.09
C ILE A 186 5.44 -25.55 -10.30
N TYR A 187 6.06 -24.97 -9.27
CA TYR A 187 7.47 -24.60 -9.30
C TYR A 187 8.35 -25.84 -9.51
N TYR A 188 8.10 -26.90 -8.74
CA TYR A 188 8.79 -28.18 -8.91
C TYR A 188 8.59 -28.73 -10.33
N LEU A 189 7.34 -28.77 -10.82
CA LEU A 189 6.99 -29.22 -12.17
C LEU A 189 7.77 -28.47 -13.27
N THR A 190 7.92 -27.14 -13.15
CA THR A 190 8.49 -26.30 -14.21
C THR A 190 10.02 -26.15 -14.14
N ARG A 191 10.65 -26.74 -13.12
CA ARG A 191 12.09 -26.68 -12.91
C ARG A 191 12.83 -27.73 -13.74
N SER A 192 14.03 -27.38 -14.17
CA SER A 192 14.92 -28.28 -14.92
C SER A 192 16.02 -28.86 -14.04
N GLN A 193 16.45 -30.08 -14.35
CA GLN A 193 17.60 -30.72 -13.72
C GLN A 193 18.58 -31.21 -14.80
N ASN A 194 19.88 -31.10 -14.52
CA ASN A 194 20.92 -31.64 -15.39
C ASN A 194 21.23 -33.11 -15.01
N GLY A 195 21.60 -33.93 -15.99
CA GLY A 195 22.01 -35.32 -15.82
C GLY A 195 20.85 -36.31 -15.61
N VAL A 196 19.63 -35.96 -16.04
CA VAL A 196 18.44 -36.80 -15.88
C VAL A 196 18.08 -37.54 -17.18
N LYS A 197 17.31 -38.61 -17.06
CA LYS A 197 16.90 -39.45 -18.19
C LYS A 197 16.12 -38.63 -19.22
N GLY A 198 16.55 -38.68 -20.47
CA GLY A 198 15.90 -37.96 -21.58
C GLY A 198 16.41 -36.55 -21.85
N GLU A 199 17.47 -36.09 -21.18
CA GLU A 199 18.13 -34.82 -21.49
C GLU A 199 18.61 -34.76 -22.94
N GLY A 200 18.30 -33.68 -23.66
CA GLY A 200 18.69 -33.44 -25.05
C GLY A 200 17.85 -34.16 -26.11
N MET A 201 16.87 -34.99 -25.70
CA MET A 201 15.94 -35.63 -26.63
C MET A 201 15.10 -34.59 -27.38
N THR A 202 14.74 -34.93 -28.62
CA THR A 202 14.00 -34.05 -29.52
C THR A 202 12.69 -34.72 -29.91
N PHE A 203 11.58 -34.00 -29.79
CA PHE A 203 10.21 -34.49 -29.98
C PHE A 203 9.48 -33.73 -31.09
N SER A 204 8.60 -34.42 -31.82
CA SER A 204 7.80 -33.86 -32.92
C SER A 204 6.65 -32.99 -32.45
N ASP A 205 6.08 -33.27 -31.27
CA ASP A 205 4.91 -32.58 -30.74
C ASP A 205 4.76 -32.82 -29.22
N PRO A 206 3.92 -32.01 -28.52
CA PRO A 206 3.65 -32.20 -27.09
C PRO A 206 3.06 -33.56 -26.69
N ALA A 207 2.29 -34.24 -27.56
CA ALA A 207 1.68 -35.52 -27.23
C ALA A 207 2.70 -36.67 -27.25
N GLU A 208 3.74 -36.56 -28.07
CA GLU A 208 4.90 -37.47 -28.02
C GLU A 208 5.64 -37.34 -26.69
N VAL A 209 5.83 -36.11 -26.19
CA VAL A 209 6.43 -35.85 -24.87
C VAL A 209 5.59 -36.49 -23.76
N ARG A 210 4.27 -36.35 -23.82
CA ARG A 210 3.33 -36.99 -22.88
C ARG A 210 3.49 -38.50 -22.88
N SER A 211 3.51 -39.11 -24.07
CA SER A 211 3.70 -40.56 -24.24
C SER A 211 5.04 -41.04 -23.70
N ALA A 212 6.11 -40.26 -23.92
CA ALA A 212 7.44 -40.53 -23.38
C ALA A 212 7.49 -40.42 -21.85
N LEU A 213 6.76 -39.47 -21.26
CA LEU A 213 6.65 -39.33 -19.80
C LEU A 213 5.85 -40.50 -19.19
N ASP A 214 4.72 -40.86 -19.78
CA ASP A 214 3.84 -41.94 -19.29
C ASP A 214 4.51 -43.32 -19.41
N SER A 215 5.36 -43.52 -20.43
CA SER A 215 6.22 -44.71 -20.57
C SER A 215 7.48 -44.69 -19.68
N GLN A 216 7.67 -43.63 -18.88
CA GLN A 216 8.87 -43.41 -18.05
C GLN A 216 10.18 -43.40 -18.86
N SER A 217 10.10 -43.04 -20.14
CA SER A 217 11.25 -42.91 -21.03
C SER A 217 12.02 -41.61 -20.77
N VAL A 218 11.35 -40.57 -20.26
CA VAL A 218 11.94 -39.28 -19.88
C VAL A 218 11.59 -38.89 -18.44
N ASP A 219 12.46 -38.12 -17.82
CA ASP A 219 12.23 -37.52 -16.50
C ASP A 219 11.45 -36.20 -16.60
N LEU A 220 10.69 -35.85 -15.56
CA LEU A 220 9.90 -34.61 -15.50
C LEU A 220 10.75 -33.35 -15.67
N HIS A 221 11.96 -33.36 -15.13
CA HIS A 221 12.88 -32.22 -15.11
C HIS A 221 13.86 -32.23 -16.29
N ALA A 222 13.74 -33.18 -17.22
CA ALA A 222 14.61 -33.30 -18.37
C ALA A 222 14.47 -32.09 -19.30
N LYS A 223 15.62 -31.54 -19.72
CA LYS A 223 15.69 -30.51 -20.77
C LYS A 223 15.53 -31.18 -22.13
N ILE A 224 14.52 -30.77 -22.88
CA ILE A 224 14.14 -31.37 -24.17
C ILE A 224 13.97 -30.28 -25.23
N ARG A 225 14.01 -30.70 -26.50
CA ARG A 225 13.60 -29.87 -27.64
C ARG A 225 12.29 -30.41 -28.18
N VAL A 226 11.29 -29.56 -28.35
CA VAL A 226 9.98 -29.97 -28.87
C VAL A 226 9.48 -28.95 -29.86
N ARG A 227 8.82 -29.41 -30.91
CA ARG A 227 8.21 -28.52 -31.91
C ARG A 227 6.85 -28.04 -31.41
N ILE A 228 6.68 -26.72 -31.28
CA ILE A 228 5.45 -26.04 -30.88
C ILE A 228 5.16 -24.93 -31.88
N GLY A 229 3.96 -24.91 -32.47
CA GLY A 229 3.59 -23.88 -33.45
C GLY A 229 4.47 -23.84 -34.70
N GLY A 230 5.14 -24.95 -35.04
CA GLY A 230 6.07 -25.04 -36.18
C GLY A 230 7.54 -24.73 -35.85
N GLU A 231 7.83 -24.17 -34.68
CA GLU A 231 9.20 -23.84 -34.23
C GLU A 231 9.73 -24.87 -33.24
N LEU A 232 11.03 -25.15 -33.30
CA LEU A 232 11.70 -26.05 -32.33
C LEU A 232 12.13 -25.24 -31.11
N VAL A 233 11.54 -25.52 -29.96
CA VAL A 233 11.74 -24.75 -28.71
C VAL A 233 12.45 -25.61 -27.66
N GLU A 234 13.42 -25.03 -26.95
CA GLU A 234 14.04 -25.65 -25.77
C GLU A 234 13.16 -25.44 -24.53
N THR A 235 12.85 -26.54 -23.85
CA THR A 235 11.97 -26.52 -22.68
C THR A 235 12.19 -27.72 -21.76
N THR A 236 11.30 -27.94 -20.79
CA THR A 236 11.28 -29.13 -19.94
C THR A 236 10.00 -29.93 -20.13
N VAL A 237 10.07 -31.24 -19.85
CA VAL A 237 8.89 -32.13 -19.91
C VAL A 237 7.77 -31.59 -19.02
N GLY A 238 8.09 -31.14 -17.80
CA GLY A 238 7.08 -30.58 -16.90
C GLY A 238 6.43 -29.26 -17.36
N ARG A 239 7.14 -28.41 -18.12
CA ARG A 239 6.52 -27.22 -18.74
C ARG A 239 5.52 -27.58 -19.84
N ILE A 240 5.75 -28.69 -20.54
CA ILE A 240 4.79 -29.23 -21.53
C ILE A 240 3.54 -29.77 -20.83
N VAL A 241 3.69 -30.48 -19.71
CA VAL A 241 2.54 -30.89 -18.90
C VAL A 241 1.74 -29.69 -18.41
N LEU A 242 2.42 -28.60 -18.00
CA LEU A 242 1.72 -27.37 -17.64
C LEU A 242 0.97 -26.78 -18.84
N PHE A 243 1.57 -26.80 -20.03
CA PHE A 243 0.97 -26.27 -21.27
C PHE A 243 -0.36 -26.92 -21.63
N GLU A 244 -0.56 -28.21 -21.34
CA GLU A 244 -1.82 -28.93 -21.59
C GLU A 244 -3.04 -28.29 -20.90
N VAL A 245 -2.82 -27.57 -19.79
CA VAL A 245 -3.88 -26.93 -19.01
C VAL A 245 -4.12 -25.47 -19.43
N ILE A 246 -3.14 -24.86 -20.10
CA ILE A 246 -3.18 -23.45 -20.47
C ILE A 246 -4.18 -23.22 -21.63
N PRO A 247 -4.99 -22.15 -21.57
CA PRO A 247 -5.87 -21.77 -22.68
C PRO A 247 -5.09 -21.45 -23.97
N GLU A 248 -5.66 -21.82 -25.12
CA GLU A 248 -5.07 -21.61 -26.46
C GLU A 248 -4.58 -20.17 -26.75
N PRO A 249 -5.25 -19.08 -26.29
CA PRO A 249 -4.78 -17.72 -26.58
C PRO A 249 -3.44 -17.35 -25.91
N ILE A 250 -2.99 -18.10 -24.90
CA ILE A 250 -1.75 -17.80 -24.18
C ILE A 250 -0.59 -18.52 -24.88
N THR A 251 0.42 -17.74 -25.28
CA THR A 251 1.59 -18.27 -25.97
C THR A 251 2.46 -19.14 -25.05
N PHE A 252 3.12 -20.15 -25.62
CA PHE A 252 4.05 -21.01 -24.88
C PHE A 252 5.22 -20.24 -24.26
N ALA A 253 5.64 -19.14 -24.89
CA ALA A 253 6.69 -18.27 -24.37
C ALA A 253 6.35 -17.71 -22.98
N ALA A 254 5.08 -17.46 -22.69
CA ALA A 254 4.63 -16.96 -21.39
C ALA A 254 4.83 -17.97 -20.25
N ILE A 255 4.92 -19.26 -20.57
CA ILE A 255 5.07 -20.35 -19.57
C ILE A 255 6.42 -21.07 -19.64
N ASN A 256 7.26 -20.79 -20.65
CA ASN A 256 8.57 -21.42 -20.80
C ASN A 256 9.63 -20.83 -19.86
N LYS A 257 9.29 -20.73 -18.57
CA LYS A 257 10.12 -20.23 -17.48
C LYS A 257 9.79 -20.99 -16.20
N VAL A 258 10.60 -20.80 -15.16
CA VAL A 258 10.30 -21.37 -13.84
C VAL A 258 9.14 -20.59 -13.23
N MET A 259 8.04 -21.30 -12.93
CA MET A 259 6.79 -20.68 -12.49
C MET A 259 6.78 -20.53 -10.96
N ASN A 260 7.29 -19.40 -10.49
CA ASN A 260 7.18 -19.00 -9.07
C ASN A 260 5.83 -18.30 -8.79
N LYS A 261 5.58 -17.92 -7.54
CA LYS A 261 4.34 -17.24 -7.12
C LYS A 261 4.03 -15.98 -7.95
N LYS A 262 5.06 -15.18 -8.28
CA LYS A 262 4.92 -13.93 -9.04
C LYS A 262 4.54 -14.22 -10.49
N GLU A 263 5.22 -15.16 -11.13
CA GLU A 263 4.95 -15.55 -12.52
C GLU A 263 3.58 -16.22 -12.66
N LEU A 264 3.13 -16.99 -11.66
CA LEU A 264 1.77 -17.54 -11.64
C LEU A 264 0.71 -16.44 -11.52
N ALA A 265 0.95 -15.41 -10.71
CA ALA A 265 0.05 -14.26 -10.62
C ALA A 265 -0.03 -13.51 -11.96
N ASN A 266 1.11 -13.33 -12.63
CA ASN A 266 1.17 -12.72 -13.96
C ASN A 266 0.41 -13.56 -14.99
N LEU A 267 0.59 -14.89 -15.01
CA LEU A 267 -0.12 -15.79 -15.92
C LEU A 267 -1.64 -15.70 -15.75
N ILE A 268 -2.14 -15.65 -14.51
CA ILE A 268 -3.58 -15.49 -14.23
C ILE A 268 -4.05 -14.11 -14.67
N ASN A 269 -3.25 -13.06 -14.46
CA ASN A 269 -3.58 -11.71 -14.89
C ASN A 269 -3.66 -11.61 -16.43
N ASP A 270 -2.69 -12.18 -17.15
CA ASP A 270 -2.64 -12.20 -18.60
C ASP A 270 -3.82 -13.00 -19.18
N CYS A 271 -4.18 -14.11 -18.53
CA CYS A 271 -5.38 -14.89 -18.86
C CYS A 271 -6.66 -14.07 -18.67
N TYR A 272 -6.77 -13.34 -17.55
CA TYR A 272 -7.94 -12.50 -17.29
C TYR A 272 -8.11 -11.39 -18.33
N ARG A 273 -7.02 -10.72 -18.69
CA ARG A 273 -7.04 -9.62 -19.66
C ARG A 273 -7.27 -10.10 -21.09
N SER A 274 -6.76 -11.26 -21.46
CA SER A 274 -6.83 -11.76 -22.86
C SER A 274 -8.02 -12.68 -23.12
N CYS A 275 -8.43 -13.48 -22.13
CA CYS A 275 -9.38 -14.59 -22.30
C CYS A 275 -10.69 -14.42 -21.49
N GLY A 276 -10.79 -13.38 -20.65
CA GLY A 276 -11.94 -13.11 -19.80
C GLY A 276 -12.00 -13.91 -18.50
N ASP A 277 -13.09 -13.69 -17.74
CA ASP A 277 -13.32 -14.22 -16.40
C ASP A 277 -13.48 -15.75 -16.36
N LYS A 278 -14.36 -16.31 -17.19
CA LYS A 278 -14.70 -17.74 -17.20
C LYS A 278 -13.47 -18.61 -17.47
N THR A 279 -12.68 -18.26 -18.48
CA THR A 279 -11.47 -18.99 -18.85
C THR A 279 -10.42 -18.91 -17.75
N THR A 280 -10.32 -17.77 -17.08
CA THR A 280 -9.41 -17.56 -15.95
C THR A 280 -9.77 -18.42 -14.75
N VAL A 281 -11.06 -18.51 -14.42
CA VAL A 281 -11.54 -19.39 -13.33
C VAL A 281 -11.20 -20.85 -13.63
N LEU A 282 -11.44 -21.32 -14.86
CA LEU A 282 -11.11 -22.69 -15.27
C LEU A 282 -9.61 -22.95 -15.19
N LEU A 283 -8.79 -22.00 -15.63
CA LEU A 283 -7.34 -22.09 -15.50
C LEU A 283 -6.92 -22.18 -14.03
N ALA A 284 -7.46 -21.32 -13.16
CA ALA A 284 -7.12 -21.30 -11.74
C ALA A 284 -7.47 -22.63 -11.04
N ASP A 285 -8.64 -23.20 -11.32
CA ASP A 285 -9.04 -24.52 -10.78
C ASP A 285 -8.11 -25.64 -11.28
N ARG A 286 -7.73 -25.64 -12.57
CA ARG A 286 -6.81 -26.64 -13.11
C ARG A 286 -5.37 -26.48 -12.56
N LEU A 287 -4.91 -25.25 -12.35
CA LEU A 287 -3.61 -24.98 -11.72
C LEU A 287 -3.59 -25.48 -10.28
N LYS A 288 -4.70 -25.32 -9.53
CA LYS A 288 -4.87 -25.91 -8.20
C LYS A 288 -4.76 -27.44 -8.25
N ASP A 289 -5.50 -28.09 -9.14
CA ASP A 289 -5.51 -29.56 -9.28
C ASP A 289 -4.11 -30.11 -9.61
N ILE A 290 -3.42 -29.51 -10.60
CA ILE A 290 -2.05 -29.87 -10.98
C ILE A 290 -1.07 -29.59 -9.83
N GLY A 291 -1.16 -28.41 -9.21
CA GLY A 291 -0.24 -28.03 -8.14
C GLY A 291 -0.28 -29.00 -6.97
N PHE A 292 -1.46 -29.41 -6.49
CA PHE A 292 -1.56 -30.41 -5.42
C PHE A 292 -1.04 -31.79 -5.83
N LYS A 293 -1.32 -32.22 -7.06
CA LYS A 293 -0.82 -33.50 -7.59
C LYS A 293 0.70 -33.54 -7.59
N TYR A 294 1.35 -32.52 -8.17
CA TYR A 294 2.80 -32.47 -8.28
C TYR A 294 3.49 -32.10 -6.97
N ALA A 295 2.85 -31.35 -6.07
CA ALA A 295 3.35 -31.14 -4.71
C ALA A 295 3.44 -32.46 -3.93
N THR A 296 2.42 -33.31 -4.06
CA THR A 296 2.40 -34.65 -3.45
C THR A 296 3.51 -35.54 -4.03
N GLN A 297 3.67 -35.54 -5.36
CA GLN A 297 4.71 -36.32 -6.03
C GLN A 297 6.13 -35.85 -5.70
N ALA A 298 6.31 -34.54 -5.52
CA ALA A 298 7.61 -33.96 -5.18
C ALA A 298 8.14 -34.46 -3.83
N GLY A 299 7.27 -34.87 -2.89
CA GLY A 299 7.67 -35.43 -1.61
C GLY A 299 8.57 -34.50 -0.78
N VAL A 300 8.42 -33.19 -0.96
CA VAL A 300 9.29 -32.18 -0.33
C VAL A 300 9.13 -32.26 1.18
N SER A 301 10.26 -32.44 1.88
CA SER A 301 10.31 -32.54 3.34
C SER A 301 11.39 -31.63 3.89
N ILE A 302 11.27 -31.23 5.16
CA ILE A 302 12.27 -30.41 5.85
C ILE A 302 12.97 -31.27 6.89
N ALA A 303 14.30 -31.35 6.79
CA ALA A 303 15.15 -31.98 7.78
C ALA A 303 16.31 -31.07 8.18
N ILE A 304 16.94 -31.38 9.33
CA ILE A 304 18.06 -30.59 9.90
C ILE A 304 19.22 -30.47 8.91
N HIS A 305 19.46 -31.50 8.09
CA HIS A 305 20.54 -31.49 7.09
C HIS A 305 20.30 -30.49 5.95
N ASN A 306 19.03 -30.11 5.67
CA ASN A 306 18.71 -29.14 4.62
C ASN A 306 19.10 -27.70 5.02
N MET A 307 19.31 -27.43 6.31
CA MET A 307 19.67 -26.10 6.82
C MET A 307 21.19 -25.87 6.71
N VAL A 308 21.73 -25.72 5.49
CA VAL A 308 23.18 -25.64 5.25
C VAL A 308 23.80 -24.34 5.79
N ILE A 309 24.75 -24.47 6.73
CA ILE A 309 25.49 -23.33 7.29
C ILE A 309 26.71 -23.05 6.40
N PRO A 310 26.94 -21.81 5.96
CA PRO A 310 28.10 -21.48 5.12
C PRO A 310 29.40 -21.59 5.93
N GLU A 311 30.43 -22.22 5.35
CA GLU A 311 31.73 -22.43 6.00
C GLU A 311 32.44 -21.11 6.33
N SER A 312 32.32 -20.14 5.42
CA SER A 312 32.84 -18.77 5.52
C SER A 312 32.22 -17.95 6.66
N LYS A 313 31.13 -18.41 7.28
CA LYS A 313 30.49 -17.74 8.43
C LYS A 313 31.50 -17.44 9.53
N LYS A 314 32.36 -18.40 9.86
CA LYS A 314 33.34 -18.25 10.95
C LYS A 314 34.31 -17.11 10.68
N ASP A 315 34.75 -16.99 9.43
CA ASP A 315 35.68 -15.95 9.00
C ASP A 315 35.01 -14.57 8.98
N ILE A 316 33.76 -14.48 8.54
CA ILE A 316 33.00 -13.22 8.55
C ILE A 316 32.78 -12.72 9.98
N VAL A 317 32.36 -13.60 10.89
CA VAL A 317 32.16 -13.23 12.30
C VAL A 317 33.48 -12.80 12.94
N ALA A 318 34.57 -13.53 12.70
CA ALA A 318 35.89 -13.18 13.22
C ALA A 318 36.40 -11.84 12.67
N LYS A 319 36.14 -11.54 11.39
CA LYS A 319 36.44 -10.24 10.80
C LYS A 319 35.63 -9.12 11.45
N ALA A 320 34.31 -9.31 11.60
CA ALA A 320 33.44 -8.33 12.24
C ALA A 320 33.87 -8.05 13.71
N ASP A 321 34.24 -9.09 14.46
CA ASP A 321 34.78 -8.93 15.83
C ASP A 321 36.07 -8.08 15.83
N LYS A 322 36.97 -8.31 14.87
CA LYS A 322 38.20 -7.52 14.73
C LYS A 322 37.92 -6.06 14.36
N ASP A 323 36.97 -5.82 13.45
CA ASP A 323 36.57 -4.48 13.03
C ASP A 323 35.93 -3.72 14.20
N VAL A 324 35.07 -4.38 14.98
CA VAL A 324 34.47 -3.82 16.22
C VAL A 324 35.53 -3.48 17.26
N LEU A 325 36.53 -4.33 17.47
CA LEU A 325 37.67 -4.03 18.36
C LEU A 325 38.46 -2.80 17.88
N GLY A 326 38.63 -2.64 16.56
CA GLY A 326 39.23 -1.44 15.97
C GLY A 326 38.44 -0.17 16.29
N ILE A 327 37.11 -0.21 16.15
CA ILE A 327 36.22 0.91 16.51
C ILE A 327 36.24 1.19 18.02
N GLN A 328 36.26 0.16 18.86
CA GLN A 328 36.41 0.33 20.30
C GLN A 328 37.75 0.99 20.66
N LYS A 329 38.84 0.62 19.96
CA LYS A 329 40.13 1.27 20.15
C LYS A 329 40.12 2.73 19.73
N GLN A 330 39.53 3.06 18.58
CA GLN A 330 39.32 4.45 18.14
C GLN A 330 38.51 5.25 19.15
N TYR A 331 37.52 4.63 19.78
CA TYR A 331 36.76 5.25 20.87
C TYR A 331 37.64 5.46 22.10
N MET A 332 38.42 4.47 22.56
CA MET A 332 39.34 4.63 23.69
C MET A 332 40.43 5.68 23.44
N GLU A 333 40.91 5.82 22.20
CA GLU A 333 41.82 6.88 21.75
C GLU A 333 41.08 8.23 21.50
N GLY A 334 39.74 8.23 21.65
CA GLY A 334 38.75 9.30 21.44
C GLY A 334 38.76 10.00 20.09
N LEU A 335 39.13 9.27 19.04
CA LEU A 335 38.94 9.66 17.65
C LEU A 335 37.45 9.73 17.24
N ILE A 336 36.56 9.02 17.94
CA ILE A 336 35.12 8.94 17.65
C ILE A 336 34.26 9.11 18.90
N THR A 337 33.00 9.52 18.72
CA THR A 337 32.01 9.65 19.82
C THR A 337 31.40 8.33 20.26
N TYR A 338 30.81 8.28 21.46
CA TYR A 338 30.05 7.09 21.90
C TYR A 338 28.89 6.75 20.95
N GLY A 339 28.15 7.78 20.49
CA GLY A 339 27.07 7.62 19.53
C GLY A 339 27.55 7.10 18.18
N GLU A 340 28.66 7.66 17.67
CA GLU A 340 29.31 7.17 16.44
C GLU A 340 29.84 5.75 16.60
N ARG A 341 30.46 5.41 17.74
CA ARG A 341 30.90 4.05 18.08
C ARG A 341 29.71 3.10 18.03
N TYR A 342 28.61 3.43 18.72
CA TYR A 342 27.40 2.62 18.75
C TYR A 342 26.83 2.39 17.34
N ASN A 343 26.68 3.44 16.53
CA ASN A 343 26.17 3.35 15.16
C ASN A 343 27.09 2.54 14.24
N LYS A 344 28.41 2.76 14.32
CA LYS A 344 29.40 2.00 13.53
C LYS A 344 29.42 0.52 13.91
N VAL A 345 29.30 0.18 15.19
CA VAL A 345 29.24 -1.21 15.65
C VAL A 345 27.98 -1.90 15.11
N ILE A 346 26.83 -1.22 15.14
CA ILE A 346 25.58 -1.72 14.55
C ILE A 346 25.75 -1.95 13.04
N ASP A 347 26.33 -0.99 12.32
CA ASP A 347 26.54 -1.08 10.87
C ASP A 347 27.46 -2.27 10.51
N ILE A 348 28.58 -2.46 11.22
CA ILE A 348 29.47 -3.61 11.00
C ILE A 348 28.71 -4.93 11.16
N TRP A 349 27.91 -5.07 12.22
CA TRP A 349 27.13 -6.29 12.45
C TRP A 349 25.99 -6.47 11.45
N ALA A 350 25.35 -5.40 11.00
CA ALA A 350 24.34 -5.44 9.95
C ALA A 350 24.95 -5.93 8.62
N GLN A 351 26.08 -5.36 8.22
CA GLN A 351 26.82 -5.77 7.02
C GLN A 351 27.29 -7.23 7.11
N ALA A 352 27.83 -7.65 8.25
CA ALA A 352 28.23 -9.03 8.48
C ALA A 352 27.04 -10.00 8.35
N THR A 353 25.89 -9.62 8.92
CA THR A 353 24.65 -10.39 8.83
C THR A 353 24.17 -10.54 7.38
N GLU A 354 24.23 -9.48 6.59
CA GLU A 354 23.81 -9.49 5.18
C GLU A 354 24.80 -10.28 4.30
N LYS A 355 26.10 -10.16 4.57
CA LYS A 355 27.12 -10.95 3.87
C LYS A 355 26.94 -12.45 4.11
N ILE A 356 26.71 -12.85 5.36
CA ILE A 356 26.40 -14.25 5.71
C ILE A 356 25.11 -14.72 5.01
N ALA A 357 24.09 -13.87 4.92
CA ALA A 357 22.85 -14.20 4.22
C ALA A 357 23.09 -14.47 2.74
N THR A 358 23.88 -13.61 2.09
CA THR A 358 24.21 -13.70 0.66
C THR A 358 25.01 -14.98 0.37
N GLU A 359 26.04 -15.27 1.15
CA GLU A 359 26.85 -16.48 0.98
C GLU A 359 26.06 -17.76 1.30
N MET A 360 25.19 -17.73 2.31
CA MET A 360 24.29 -18.85 2.62
C MET A 360 23.31 -19.11 1.47
N LEU A 361 22.67 -18.08 0.90
CA LEU A 361 21.74 -18.22 -0.21
C LEU A 361 22.44 -18.70 -1.48
N GLY A 362 23.63 -18.16 -1.79
CA GLY A 362 24.44 -18.64 -2.91
C GLY A 362 24.89 -20.09 -2.73
N GLY A 363 25.26 -20.48 -1.51
CA GLY A 363 25.68 -21.83 -1.17
C GLY A 363 24.55 -22.86 -1.19
N ILE A 364 23.36 -22.52 -0.68
CA ILE A 364 22.19 -23.42 -0.67
C ILE A 364 21.51 -23.51 -2.05
N GLY A 365 21.65 -22.47 -2.88
CA GLY A 365 21.00 -22.36 -4.18
C GLY A 365 21.68 -23.15 -5.30
N MET A 366 22.92 -23.58 -5.12
CA MET A 366 23.68 -24.35 -6.11
C MET A 366 24.10 -25.71 -5.56
N GLU A 367 23.95 -26.75 -6.37
CA GLU A 367 24.36 -28.12 -6.02
C GLU A 367 25.23 -28.70 -7.15
N GLU A 368 26.35 -29.35 -6.79
CA GLU A 368 27.15 -30.10 -7.74
C GLU A 368 26.62 -31.53 -7.87
N LYS A 369 26.18 -31.90 -9.08
CA LYS A 369 25.81 -33.28 -9.40
C LYS A 369 26.76 -33.87 -10.44
N VAL A 370 27.07 -35.14 -10.27
CA VAL A 370 27.86 -35.93 -11.23
C VAL A 370 26.90 -36.42 -12.31
N GLY A 371 27.12 -35.99 -13.56
CA GLY A 371 26.32 -36.46 -14.69
C GLY A 371 26.61 -37.93 -15.03
N PRO A 372 25.78 -38.54 -15.90
CA PRO A 372 25.96 -39.92 -16.38
C PRO A 372 27.35 -40.17 -17.00
N ASP A 373 27.95 -39.12 -17.57
CA ASP A 373 29.25 -39.14 -18.26
C ASP A 373 30.45 -38.94 -17.31
N GLY A 374 30.22 -38.87 -15.99
CA GLY A 374 31.24 -38.58 -14.97
C GLY A 374 31.63 -37.10 -14.82
N SER A 375 31.12 -36.20 -15.68
CA SER A 375 31.36 -34.76 -15.58
C SER A 375 30.61 -34.13 -14.40
N ARG A 376 31.30 -33.34 -13.56
CA ARG A 376 30.66 -32.54 -12.49
C ARG A 376 30.04 -31.30 -13.10
N ARG A 377 28.72 -31.14 -12.96
CA ARG A 377 27.99 -29.95 -13.41
C ARG A 377 27.34 -29.28 -12.21
N LYS A 378 27.57 -27.98 -12.05
CA LYS A 378 26.80 -27.15 -11.11
C LYS A 378 25.42 -26.91 -11.70
N GLY A 379 24.39 -27.23 -10.94
CA GLY A 379 23.01 -26.90 -11.26
C GLY A 379 22.37 -26.19 -10.08
N GLU A 380 21.17 -25.67 -10.31
CA GLU A 380 20.38 -25.16 -9.19
C GLU A 380 20.02 -26.29 -8.22
N SER A 381 20.06 -25.97 -6.94
CA SER A 381 19.87 -26.91 -5.85
C SER A 381 18.40 -27.30 -5.67
N PHE A 382 18.15 -28.59 -5.48
CA PHE A 382 16.83 -29.13 -5.12
C PHE A 382 16.64 -29.20 -3.60
N ASN A 383 17.39 -28.40 -2.84
CA ASN A 383 17.19 -28.30 -1.40
C ASN A 383 15.76 -27.79 -1.09
N PRO A 384 14.98 -28.53 -0.27
CA PRO A 384 13.61 -28.17 0.10
C PRO A 384 13.43 -26.74 0.64
N ILE A 385 14.34 -26.29 1.50
CA ILE A 385 14.26 -24.96 2.13
C ILE A 385 14.49 -23.86 1.09
N TYR A 386 15.45 -24.09 0.19
CA TYR A 386 15.71 -23.17 -0.92
C TYR A 386 14.50 -23.12 -1.87
N MET A 387 13.97 -24.28 -2.28
CA MET A 387 12.79 -24.36 -3.14
C MET A 387 11.58 -23.63 -2.57
N MET A 388 11.30 -23.76 -1.27
CA MET A 388 10.16 -23.09 -0.64
C MET A 388 10.28 -21.56 -0.69
N ALA A 389 11.49 -21.02 -0.49
CA ALA A 389 11.72 -19.58 -0.54
C ALA A 389 11.84 -19.02 -1.95
N ASP A 390 12.56 -19.71 -2.85
CA ASP A 390 12.75 -19.29 -4.25
C ASP A 390 11.44 -19.33 -5.04
N SER A 391 10.61 -20.36 -4.81
CA SER A 391 9.26 -20.42 -5.37
C SER A 391 8.32 -19.33 -4.84
N GLY A 392 8.64 -18.74 -3.69
CA GLY A 392 7.75 -17.83 -2.97
C GLY A 392 6.53 -18.53 -2.34
N ALA A 393 6.54 -19.86 -2.24
CA ALA A 393 5.48 -20.64 -1.60
C ALA A 393 5.38 -20.31 -0.11
N ARG A 394 6.51 -20.41 0.60
CA ARG A 394 6.63 -20.06 2.02
C ARG A 394 8.10 -19.90 2.38
N GLY A 395 8.43 -18.95 3.24
CA GLY A 395 9.82 -18.66 3.57
C GLY A 395 10.31 -17.39 2.91
N SER A 396 11.08 -16.59 3.64
CA SER A 396 11.82 -15.45 3.10
C SER A 396 13.32 -15.66 3.29
N ALA A 397 14.14 -14.94 2.51
CA ALA A 397 15.58 -14.87 2.72
C ALA A 397 15.95 -14.58 4.18
N VAL A 398 15.19 -13.70 4.84
CA VAL A 398 15.37 -13.36 6.26
C VAL A 398 15.10 -14.56 7.17
N GLN A 399 14.08 -15.36 6.89
CA GLN A 399 13.76 -16.56 7.68
C GLN A 399 14.82 -17.65 7.48
N ILE A 400 15.27 -17.90 6.25
CA ILE A 400 16.35 -18.86 5.97
C ILE A 400 17.64 -18.41 6.68
N ARG A 401 17.95 -17.11 6.65
CA ARG A 401 19.10 -16.54 7.35
C ARG A 401 19.09 -16.86 8.84
N GLN A 402 17.92 -16.80 9.50
CA GLN A 402 17.80 -17.16 10.91
C GLN A 402 17.95 -18.68 11.16
N LEU A 403 17.60 -19.52 10.19
CA LEU A 403 17.72 -20.97 10.30
C LEU A 403 19.18 -21.44 10.19
N ALA A 404 19.93 -20.94 9.20
CA ALA A 404 21.24 -21.47 8.85
C ALA A 404 22.39 -20.44 8.78
N GLY A 405 22.09 -19.15 8.72
CA GLY A 405 23.09 -18.07 8.71
C GLY A 405 23.42 -17.60 10.12
N MET A 406 22.87 -16.45 10.50
CA MET A 406 22.88 -15.90 11.85
C MET A 406 21.59 -15.14 12.09
N ARG A 407 21.15 -15.05 13.36
CA ARG A 407 19.93 -14.31 13.67
C ARG A 407 20.12 -12.80 13.61
N GLY A 408 21.29 -12.29 14.02
CA GLY A 408 21.67 -10.89 13.89
C GLY A 408 21.25 -9.99 15.05
N LEU A 409 21.10 -8.70 14.77
CA LEU A 409 20.80 -7.65 15.73
C LEU A 409 19.32 -7.62 16.13
N MET A 410 19.04 -7.47 17.43
CA MET A 410 17.68 -7.42 18.00
C MET A 410 17.35 -6.04 18.56
N ALA A 411 16.07 -5.67 18.56
CA ALA A 411 15.60 -4.41 19.15
C ALA A 411 15.13 -4.59 20.61
N LYS A 412 15.42 -3.60 21.45
CA LYS A 412 14.85 -3.45 22.79
C LYS A 412 13.38 -3.02 22.72
N PRO A 413 12.61 -3.15 23.82
CA PRO A 413 11.25 -2.61 23.88
C PRO A 413 11.18 -1.10 23.62
N SER A 414 12.24 -0.35 23.95
CA SER A 414 12.37 1.08 23.65
C SER A 414 12.48 1.39 22.15
N GLY A 415 12.84 0.42 21.31
CA GLY A 415 13.12 0.59 19.88
C GLY A 415 14.61 0.68 19.54
N GLU A 416 15.47 0.91 20.54
CA GLU A 416 16.93 0.89 20.35
C GLU A 416 17.44 -0.50 19.97
N ILE A 417 18.46 -0.57 19.13
CA ILE A 417 19.10 -1.83 18.74
C ILE A 417 20.09 -2.26 19.83
N ILE A 418 20.14 -3.55 20.12
CA ILE A 418 21.11 -4.13 21.06
C ILE A 418 22.42 -4.33 20.28
N GLU A 419 23.51 -3.70 20.75
CA GLU A 419 24.83 -3.77 20.10
C GLU A 419 25.43 -5.18 20.06
N THR A 420 24.99 -6.06 20.96
CA THR A 420 25.39 -7.48 21.01
C THR A 420 24.48 -8.31 20.10
N PRO A 421 24.96 -8.79 18.94
CA PRO A 421 24.15 -9.60 18.05
C PRO A 421 24.01 -11.03 18.55
N ILE A 422 22.99 -11.73 18.04
CA ILE A 422 22.88 -13.18 18.16
C ILE A 422 23.66 -13.81 16.99
N ARG A 423 24.80 -14.43 17.32
CA ARG A 423 25.75 -15.00 16.35
C ARG A 423 25.29 -16.37 15.87
N ALA A 424 24.61 -17.09 16.76
CA ALA A 424 24.06 -18.40 16.47
C ALA A 424 22.85 -18.33 15.53
N ASN A 425 22.54 -19.47 14.92
CA ASN A 425 21.30 -19.72 14.18
C ASN A 425 20.47 -20.81 14.85
N PHE A 426 19.26 -21.08 14.36
CA PHE A 426 18.39 -22.09 14.95
C PHE A 426 18.94 -23.53 14.83
N ARG A 427 19.72 -23.83 13.79
CA ARG A 427 20.37 -25.15 13.66
C ARG A 427 21.46 -25.38 14.71
N GLU A 428 22.24 -24.35 15.02
CA GLU A 428 23.30 -24.39 16.04
C GLU A 428 22.76 -24.37 17.47
N GLY A 429 21.58 -23.76 17.67
CA GLY A 429 20.98 -23.53 18.98
C GLY A 429 21.42 -22.20 19.59
N LEU A 430 20.59 -21.65 20.48
CA LEU A 430 20.83 -20.35 21.13
C LEU A 430 21.30 -20.56 22.56
N THR A 431 22.26 -19.74 23.00
CA THR A 431 22.60 -19.67 24.43
C THR A 431 21.47 -19.03 25.24
N VAL A 432 21.48 -19.19 26.57
CA VAL A 432 20.46 -18.59 27.45
C VAL A 432 20.38 -17.08 27.28
N LEU A 433 21.53 -16.41 27.14
CA LEU A 433 21.59 -14.95 26.96
C LEU A 433 21.04 -14.53 25.60
N GLU A 434 21.44 -15.18 24.50
CA GLU A 434 20.93 -14.89 23.16
C GLU A 434 19.42 -15.15 23.05
N TYR A 435 18.93 -16.24 23.65
CA TYR A 435 17.51 -16.52 23.73
C TYR A 435 16.77 -15.43 24.50
N PHE A 436 17.28 -15.03 25.67
CA PHE A 436 16.69 -13.97 26.49
C PHE A 436 16.64 -12.62 25.75
N ILE A 437 17.72 -12.24 25.05
CA ILE A 437 17.76 -11.05 24.19
C ILE A 437 16.65 -11.14 23.11
N SER A 438 16.51 -12.29 22.46
CA SER A 438 15.46 -12.50 21.45
C SER A 438 14.03 -12.39 21.99
N THR A 439 13.79 -12.65 23.29
CA THR A 439 12.43 -12.60 23.86
C THR A 439 11.84 -11.19 23.91
N HIS A 440 12.69 -10.16 24.01
CA HIS A 440 12.24 -8.77 24.10
C HIS A 440 11.54 -8.33 22.82
N GLY A 441 12.19 -8.53 21.67
CA GLY A 441 11.62 -8.24 20.35
C GLY A 441 10.36 -9.06 20.08
N ALA A 442 10.38 -10.36 20.40
CA ALA A 442 9.23 -11.24 20.19
C ALA A 442 8.01 -10.82 21.02
N ARG A 443 8.19 -10.51 22.31
CA ARG A 443 7.11 -10.06 23.20
C ARG A 443 6.53 -8.73 22.75
N LYS A 444 7.39 -7.77 22.37
CA LYS A 444 6.94 -6.47 21.84
C LYS A 444 6.13 -6.67 20.55
N GLY A 445 6.61 -7.50 19.62
CA GLY A 445 5.89 -7.81 18.38
C GLY A 445 4.49 -8.40 18.62
N LEU A 446 4.37 -9.34 19.56
CA LEU A 446 3.07 -9.91 19.96
C LEU A 446 2.14 -8.87 20.60
N ALA A 447 2.66 -8.07 21.54
CA ALA A 447 1.88 -7.04 22.22
C ALA A 447 1.39 -5.95 21.24
N ASP A 448 2.28 -5.50 20.36
CA ASP A 448 1.94 -4.52 19.31
C ASP A 448 0.87 -5.06 18.37
N THR A 449 0.98 -6.32 17.95
CA THR A 449 -0.01 -6.97 17.07
C THR A 449 -1.39 -7.01 17.75
N ALA A 450 -1.44 -7.39 19.03
CA ALA A 450 -2.70 -7.46 19.78
C ALA A 450 -3.34 -6.07 19.99
N LEU A 451 -2.54 -5.04 20.26
CA LEU A 451 -3.06 -3.69 20.54
C LEU A 451 -3.35 -2.88 19.28
N LYS A 452 -2.46 -2.91 18.29
CA LYS A 452 -2.55 -2.06 17.09
C LYS A 452 -3.63 -2.52 16.10
N THR A 453 -4.02 -3.80 16.12
CA THR A 453 -5.13 -4.31 15.28
C THR A 453 -6.43 -3.56 15.52
N ALA A 454 -6.72 -3.19 16.78
CA ALA A 454 -7.91 -2.42 17.13
C ALA A 454 -7.91 -1.01 16.50
N ASN A 455 -6.73 -0.40 16.37
CA ASN A 455 -6.58 0.94 15.79
C ASN A 455 -6.86 0.94 14.28
N SER A 456 -6.44 -0.11 13.57
CA SER A 456 -6.71 -0.23 12.13
C SER A 456 -8.18 -0.44 11.82
N GLY A 457 -8.85 -1.33 12.56
CA GLY A 457 -10.31 -1.51 12.42
C GLY A 457 -11.08 -0.21 12.75
N TYR A 458 -10.60 0.56 13.73
CA TYR A 458 -11.16 1.87 14.06
C TYR A 458 -10.92 2.91 12.95
N LEU A 459 -9.73 2.95 12.33
CA LEU A 459 -9.45 3.82 11.19
C LEU A 459 -10.34 3.47 9.99
N THR A 460 -10.40 2.19 9.62
CA THR A 460 -11.24 1.69 8.51
C THR A 460 -12.69 2.14 8.68
N ARG A 461 -13.22 2.01 9.89
CA ARG A 461 -14.55 2.51 10.22
C ARG A 461 -14.69 4.02 9.96
N ARG A 462 -13.75 4.84 10.41
CA ARG A 462 -13.81 6.30 10.22
C ARG A 462 -13.73 6.69 8.74
N LEU A 463 -12.93 5.96 7.96
CA LEU A 463 -12.85 6.14 6.52
C LEU A 463 -14.19 5.83 5.86
N VAL A 464 -14.84 4.72 6.22
CA VAL A 464 -16.18 4.36 5.75
C VAL A 464 -17.20 5.44 6.12
N ASP A 465 -17.17 5.92 7.37
CA ASP A 465 -18.10 6.92 7.87
C ASP A 465 -17.98 8.28 7.16
N VAL A 466 -16.80 8.62 6.63
CA VAL A 466 -16.59 9.81 5.78
C VAL A 466 -16.98 9.55 4.33
N ALA A 467 -16.62 8.39 3.79
CA ALA A 467 -16.66 8.13 2.36
C ALA A 467 -17.96 7.51 1.87
N GLN A 468 -18.83 7.00 2.74
CA GLN A 468 -20.05 6.26 2.38
C GLN A 468 -20.99 6.99 1.40
N ASP A 469 -20.99 8.32 1.37
CA ASP A 469 -21.86 9.11 0.48
C ASP A 469 -21.25 9.29 -0.93
N CYS A 470 -20.03 8.79 -1.14
CA CYS A 470 -19.33 8.82 -2.41
C CYS A 470 -19.71 7.60 -3.27
N ILE A 471 -20.65 7.81 -4.19
CA ILE A 471 -21.14 6.82 -5.14
C ILE A 471 -20.97 7.34 -6.58
N ILE A 472 -20.94 6.43 -7.56
CA ILE A 472 -20.99 6.85 -8.98
C ILE A 472 -22.43 7.20 -9.35
N THR A 473 -22.67 8.45 -9.78
CA THR A 473 -24.02 8.96 -10.04
C THR A 473 -24.30 9.29 -11.50
N GLU A 474 -23.26 9.61 -12.27
CA GLU A 474 -23.36 10.01 -13.67
C GLU A 474 -22.11 9.55 -14.44
N ASP A 475 -22.17 9.51 -15.77
CA ASP A 475 -21.05 9.07 -16.60
C ASP A 475 -19.95 10.15 -16.67
N ASP A 476 -20.32 11.37 -17.06
CA ASP A 476 -19.39 12.49 -17.24
C ASP A 476 -19.92 13.79 -16.60
N CYS A 477 -19.09 14.42 -15.77
CA CYS A 477 -19.37 15.75 -15.18
C CYS A 477 -18.92 16.94 -16.04
N GLY A 478 -18.31 16.70 -17.21
CA GLY A 478 -17.83 17.74 -18.13
C GLY A 478 -16.68 18.60 -17.59
N THR A 479 -15.92 18.10 -16.62
CA THR A 479 -14.78 18.86 -16.07
C THR A 479 -13.65 18.95 -17.10
N ILE A 480 -13.17 20.17 -17.32
CA ILE A 480 -11.94 20.47 -18.07
C ILE A 480 -10.72 20.53 -17.16
N ASP A 481 -10.89 20.17 -15.89
CA ASP A 481 -9.85 20.28 -14.88
C ASP A 481 -9.34 18.89 -14.45
N GLY A 482 -8.01 18.75 -14.37
CA GLY A 482 -7.33 17.49 -14.07
C GLY A 482 -6.12 17.65 -13.16
N ILE A 483 -5.39 16.55 -13.00
CA ILE A 483 -4.19 16.46 -12.18
C ILE A 483 -3.07 15.83 -13.00
N PHE A 484 -1.90 16.45 -12.92
CA PHE A 484 -0.67 15.87 -13.45
C PHE A 484 -0.15 14.79 -12.50
N VAL A 485 -0.11 13.55 -12.99
CA VAL A 485 0.53 12.41 -12.34
C VAL A 485 1.90 12.20 -12.97
N SER A 486 2.92 11.93 -12.14
CA SER A 486 4.28 11.66 -12.60
C SER A 486 4.80 10.36 -12.02
N ALA A 487 5.80 9.78 -12.69
CA ALA A 487 6.58 8.68 -12.13
C ALA A 487 7.07 9.02 -10.72
N LEU A 488 7.08 8.02 -9.83
CA LEU A 488 7.57 8.19 -8.47
C LEU A 488 9.07 7.91 -8.45
N MET A 489 9.84 8.89 -7.99
CA MET A 489 11.29 8.77 -7.86
C MET A 489 11.69 8.90 -6.38
N GLU A 490 12.41 7.92 -5.85
CA GLU A 490 13.01 7.98 -4.50
C GLU A 490 14.49 7.67 -4.60
N GLY A 491 15.36 8.57 -4.11
CA GLY A 491 16.82 8.40 -4.23
C GLY A 491 17.30 8.21 -5.68
N GLY A 492 16.56 8.75 -6.66
CA GLY A 492 16.78 8.56 -8.09
C GLY A 492 16.44 7.18 -8.66
N GLU A 493 15.76 6.30 -7.91
CA GLU A 493 15.14 5.08 -8.45
C GLU A 493 13.70 5.38 -8.85
N ILE A 494 13.32 4.94 -10.06
CA ILE A 494 11.92 4.90 -10.45
C ILE A 494 11.30 3.70 -9.73
N ILE A 495 10.53 3.98 -8.68
CA ILE A 495 9.80 2.94 -7.95
C ILE A 495 8.59 2.48 -8.78
N GLU A 496 7.92 3.44 -9.41
CA GLU A 496 6.69 3.24 -10.18
C GLU A 496 6.73 4.16 -11.39
N THR A 497 6.51 3.60 -12.58
CA THR A 497 6.50 4.37 -13.83
C THR A 497 5.25 5.25 -13.92
N ALA A 498 5.26 6.20 -14.85
CA ALA A 498 4.09 7.04 -15.09
C ALA A 498 2.91 6.19 -15.58
N GLY A 499 3.16 5.25 -16.50
CA GLY A 499 2.18 4.30 -17.05
C GLY A 499 1.53 3.43 -15.97
N GLU A 500 2.31 2.88 -15.04
CA GLU A 500 1.78 2.08 -13.92
C GLU A 500 0.81 2.89 -13.04
N ARG A 501 1.12 4.16 -12.73
CA ARG A 501 0.25 5.02 -11.90
C ARG A 501 -1.03 5.44 -12.61
N VAL A 502 -0.98 5.70 -13.93
CA VAL A 502 -2.15 6.14 -14.71
C VAL A 502 -3.01 4.98 -15.22
N LEU A 503 -2.61 3.73 -15.00
CA LEU A 503 -3.38 2.56 -15.40
C LEU A 503 -4.82 2.61 -14.85
N GLY A 504 -5.80 2.46 -15.74
CA GLY A 504 -7.22 2.51 -15.40
C GLY A 504 -7.73 3.90 -15.04
N ARG A 505 -7.01 4.97 -15.40
CA ARG A 505 -7.46 6.36 -15.37
C ARG A 505 -7.87 6.83 -16.77
N VAL A 506 -8.52 7.98 -16.82
CA VAL A 506 -8.96 8.60 -18.07
C VAL A 506 -8.07 9.81 -18.36
N ALA A 507 -7.53 9.88 -19.57
CA ALA A 507 -6.75 11.03 -20.02
C ALA A 507 -7.65 12.27 -20.13
N LEU A 508 -7.20 13.41 -19.61
CA LEU A 508 -7.95 14.67 -19.77
C LEU A 508 -7.74 15.25 -21.17
N GLU A 509 -6.50 15.21 -21.64
CA GLU A 509 -6.03 15.78 -22.89
C GLU A 509 -5.35 14.70 -23.74
N GLU A 510 -5.15 14.99 -25.03
CA GLU A 510 -4.40 14.12 -25.93
C GLU A 510 -2.96 13.96 -25.45
N ILE A 511 -2.49 12.72 -25.36
CA ILE A 511 -1.11 12.40 -24.98
C ILE A 511 -0.34 12.10 -26.27
N ARG A 512 0.72 12.87 -26.50
CA ARG A 512 1.62 12.71 -27.65
C ARG A 512 3.03 12.42 -27.16
N ASP A 513 3.77 11.65 -27.94
CA ASP A 513 5.21 11.51 -27.73
C ASP A 513 5.89 12.87 -27.95
N SER A 514 6.68 13.32 -26.97
CA SER A 514 7.35 14.62 -26.98
C SER A 514 8.43 14.74 -28.08
N PHE A 515 8.93 13.62 -28.62
CA PHE A 515 9.97 13.60 -29.64
C PHE A 515 9.43 13.34 -31.04
N THR A 516 8.62 12.30 -31.21
CA THR A 516 8.10 11.90 -32.53
C THR A 516 6.84 12.69 -32.91
N GLY A 517 6.14 13.27 -31.93
CA GLY A 517 4.82 13.88 -32.12
C GLY A 517 3.72 12.87 -32.42
N GLU A 518 4.00 11.57 -32.31
CA GLU A 518 3.02 10.50 -32.52
C GLU A 518 1.93 10.55 -31.45
N PHE A 519 0.69 10.36 -31.88
CA PHE A 519 -0.46 10.28 -30.98
C PHE A 519 -0.47 8.94 -30.25
N LEU A 520 -0.50 8.99 -28.92
CA LEU A 520 -0.49 7.79 -28.08
C LEU A 520 -1.88 7.49 -27.50
N VAL A 521 -2.56 8.51 -26.95
CA VAL A 521 -3.85 8.38 -26.26
C VAL A 521 -4.74 9.58 -26.58
N ASP A 522 -6.01 9.32 -26.89
CA ASP A 522 -7.02 10.35 -27.15
C ASP A 522 -7.53 11.00 -25.85
N ALA A 523 -8.03 12.23 -25.96
CA ALA A 523 -8.72 12.89 -24.85
C ALA A 523 -9.96 12.09 -24.44
N ASN A 524 -10.19 11.97 -23.13
CA ASN A 524 -11.24 11.14 -22.53
C ASN A 524 -11.14 9.63 -22.81
N GLN A 525 -10.01 9.13 -23.29
CA GLN A 525 -9.79 7.70 -23.44
C GLN A 525 -9.37 7.06 -22.10
N LEU A 526 -9.92 5.89 -21.80
CA LEU A 526 -9.49 5.06 -20.69
C LEU A 526 -8.12 4.45 -20.99
N ILE A 527 -7.16 4.63 -20.09
CA ILE A 527 -5.80 4.09 -20.23
C ILE A 527 -5.80 2.63 -19.78
N ASP A 528 -5.63 1.71 -20.73
CA ASP A 528 -5.44 0.28 -20.51
C ASP A 528 -3.96 -0.11 -20.42
N GLU A 529 -3.67 -1.39 -20.24
CA GLU A 529 -2.30 -1.92 -20.13
C GLU A 529 -1.46 -1.66 -21.39
N ALA A 530 -2.06 -1.69 -22.58
CA ALA A 530 -1.36 -1.48 -23.84
C ALA A 530 -0.99 0.00 -24.01
N LEU A 531 -1.90 0.91 -23.69
CA LEU A 531 -1.68 2.36 -23.71
C LEU A 531 -0.69 2.78 -22.62
N ALA A 532 -0.80 2.21 -21.41
CA ALA A 532 0.16 2.46 -20.32
C ALA A 532 1.58 2.08 -20.73
N LYS A 533 1.76 0.91 -21.40
CA LYS A 533 3.06 0.51 -21.93
C LYS A 533 3.58 1.46 -23.00
N LYS A 534 2.72 1.96 -23.90
CA LYS A 534 3.11 2.97 -24.90
C LYS A 534 3.57 4.28 -24.24
N ILE A 535 2.92 4.72 -23.17
CA ILE A 535 3.31 5.91 -22.40
C ILE A 535 4.70 5.72 -21.79
N ASP A 536 4.97 4.54 -21.21
CA ASP A 536 6.26 4.21 -20.61
C ASP A 536 7.37 4.06 -21.66
N ASP A 537 7.10 3.40 -22.79
CA ASP A 537 8.03 3.23 -23.90
C ASP A 537 8.39 4.58 -24.55
N ALA A 538 7.44 5.53 -24.58
CA ALA A 538 7.66 6.91 -25.03
C ALA A 538 8.45 7.76 -24.01
N GLY A 539 8.67 7.27 -22.79
CA GLY A 539 9.44 7.97 -21.76
C GLY A 539 8.74 9.22 -21.21
N ILE A 540 7.41 9.25 -21.20
CA ILE A 540 6.64 10.40 -20.73
C ILE A 540 6.70 10.48 -19.20
N GLU A 541 7.28 11.57 -18.67
CA GLU A 541 7.44 11.75 -17.22
C GLU A 541 6.14 12.17 -16.51
N LYS A 542 5.23 12.88 -17.21
CA LYS A 542 4.03 13.50 -16.64
C LYS A 542 2.82 13.33 -17.56
N VAL A 543 1.70 12.92 -16.99
CA VAL A 543 0.43 12.72 -17.71
C VAL A 543 -0.70 13.47 -17.01
N ASN A 544 -1.50 14.20 -17.79
CA ASN A 544 -2.67 14.93 -17.29
C ASN A 544 -3.91 14.02 -17.31
N ILE A 545 -4.44 13.69 -16.13
CA ILE A 545 -5.57 12.77 -15.99
C ILE A 545 -6.78 13.45 -15.36
N ARG A 546 -7.96 12.89 -15.63
CA ARG A 546 -9.16 13.14 -14.85
C ARG A 546 -9.01 12.49 -13.48
N SER A 547 -9.43 13.20 -12.43
CA SER A 547 -9.36 12.71 -11.05
C SER A 547 -10.68 12.94 -10.32
N VAL A 548 -10.89 12.11 -9.28
CA VAL A 548 -11.99 12.27 -8.33
C VAL A 548 -11.91 13.63 -7.62
N LEU A 549 -10.72 14.17 -7.44
CA LEU A 549 -10.49 15.46 -6.77
C LEU A 549 -11.04 16.64 -7.59
N THR A 550 -10.94 16.60 -8.92
CA THR A 550 -11.41 17.67 -9.82
C THR A 550 -12.83 17.45 -10.36
N CYS A 551 -13.52 16.40 -9.89
CA CYS A 551 -14.87 16.05 -10.34
C CYS A 551 -15.89 17.11 -9.90
N ARG A 552 -16.69 17.60 -10.86
CA ARG A 552 -17.73 18.63 -10.65
C ARG A 552 -19.12 18.07 -10.33
N SER A 553 -19.23 16.75 -10.17
CA SER A 553 -20.51 16.11 -9.84
C SER A 553 -21.07 16.62 -8.51
N LYS A 554 -22.37 16.97 -8.49
CA LYS A 554 -23.05 17.53 -7.31
C LYS A 554 -23.16 16.54 -6.16
N HIS A 555 -23.49 15.30 -6.49
CA HIS A 555 -23.68 14.21 -5.54
C HIS A 555 -22.85 13.03 -6.01
N GLY A 556 -21.87 12.62 -5.22
CA GLY A 556 -20.95 11.54 -5.60
C GLY A 556 -19.87 11.99 -6.58
N VAL A 557 -19.59 11.13 -7.56
CA VAL A 557 -18.49 11.24 -8.52
C VAL A 557 -18.97 10.69 -9.88
N CYS A 558 -18.45 11.22 -10.99
CA CYS A 558 -18.75 10.67 -12.31
C CYS A 558 -17.81 9.50 -12.69
N ALA A 559 -18.29 8.60 -13.56
CA ALA A 559 -17.53 7.43 -14.00
C ALA A 559 -16.17 7.81 -14.63
N MET A 560 -16.14 8.85 -15.48
CA MET A 560 -14.92 9.28 -16.16
C MET A 560 -13.83 9.84 -15.23
N CYS A 561 -14.21 10.51 -14.13
CA CYS A 561 -13.26 11.01 -13.14
C CYS A 561 -12.68 9.90 -12.24
N TYR A 562 -13.42 8.80 -12.06
CA TYR A 562 -12.95 7.63 -11.31
C TYR A 562 -12.14 6.64 -12.18
N GLY A 563 -12.59 6.47 -13.43
CA GLY A 563 -12.03 5.55 -14.40
C GLY A 563 -12.47 4.10 -14.19
N ARG A 564 -11.52 3.17 -14.30
CA ARG A 564 -11.73 1.72 -14.24
C ARG A 564 -12.11 1.24 -12.83
N ASP A 565 -13.11 0.37 -12.73
CA ASP A 565 -13.28 -0.50 -11.56
C ASP A 565 -12.21 -1.58 -11.59
N LEU A 566 -11.34 -1.56 -10.58
CA LEU A 566 -10.22 -2.47 -10.44
C LEU A 566 -10.67 -3.92 -10.19
N SER A 567 -11.87 -4.12 -9.65
CA SER A 567 -12.41 -5.45 -9.33
C SER A 567 -12.85 -6.22 -10.57
N ARG A 568 -13.30 -5.51 -11.61
CA ARG A 568 -13.88 -6.08 -12.85
C ARG A 568 -13.08 -5.77 -14.10
N GLY A 569 -12.15 -4.83 -14.04
CA GLY A 569 -11.33 -4.46 -15.18
C GLY A 569 -12.07 -3.70 -16.29
N ILE A 570 -13.24 -3.11 -16.01
CA ILE A 570 -14.02 -2.28 -16.95
C ILE A 570 -14.24 -0.88 -16.36
N LEU A 571 -14.78 0.05 -17.15
CA LEU A 571 -15.21 1.36 -16.62
C LEU A 571 -16.20 1.15 -15.47
N VAL A 572 -16.09 1.97 -14.42
CA VAL A 572 -16.96 1.83 -13.24
C VAL A 572 -18.44 2.03 -13.61
N ASN A 573 -19.30 1.19 -13.05
CA ASN A 573 -20.74 1.25 -13.31
C ASN A 573 -21.41 2.35 -12.46
N ILE A 574 -22.49 2.93 -13.00
CA ILE A 574 -23.38 3.82 -12.24
C ILE A 574 -23.97 3.05 -11.05
N GLY A 575 -23.86 3.65 -9.87
CA GLY A 575 -24.32 3.07 -8.61
C GLY A 575 -23.26 2.36 -7.79
N GLU A 576 -22.04 2.17 -8.30
CA GLU A 576 -20.97 1.55 -7.51
C GLU A 576 -20.60 2.43 -6.30
N ALA A 577 -20.53 1.81 -5.12
CA ALA A 577 -20.24 2.50 -3.86
C ALA A 577 -18.72 2.71 -3.66
N VAL A 578 -18.10 3.49 -4.55
CA VAL A 578 -16.64 3.70 -4.61
C VAL A 578 -16.05 4.24 -3.31
N GLY A 579 -16.80 5.00 -2.51
CA GLY A 579 -16.38 5.45 -1.19
C GLY A 579 -16.15 4.34 -0.18
N ILE A 580 -17.03 3.34 -0.16
CA ILE A 580 -16.87 2.15 0.70
C ILE A 580 -15.68 1.32 0.23
N ILE A 581 -15.55 1.13 -1.08
CA ILE A 581 -14.44 0.38 -1.68
C ILE A 581 -13.10 1.05 -1.36
N ALA A 582 -13.02 2.37 -1.49
CA ALA A 582 -11.82 3.14 -1.16
C ALA A 582 -11.45 3.00 0.33
N ALA A 583 -12.42 3.17 1.22
CA ALA A 583 -12.20 3.05 2.66
C ALA A 583 -11.71 1.63 3.06
N GLN A 584 -12.27 0.59 2.44
CA GLN A 584 -11.85 -0.80 2.67
C GLN A 584 -10.46 -1.08 2.08
N SER A 585 -10.18 -0.56 0.88
CA SER A 585 -8.91 -0.76 0.17
C SER A 585 -7.72 -0.09 0.88
N ILE A 586 -7.99 0.95 1.69
CA ILE A 586 -7.00 1.57 2.58
C ILE A 586 -6.98 0.85 3.94
N GLY A 587 -8.15 0.54 4.49
CA GLY A 587 -8.30 0.00 5.84
C GLY A 587 -7.79 -1.42 6.04
N GLU A 588 -8.11 -2.34 5.13
CA GLU A 588 -7.69 -3.76 5.23
C GLU A 588 -6.16 -3.88 5.24
N PRO A 589 -5.41 -3.32 4.26
CA PRO A 589 -3.96 -3.38 4.30
C PRO A 589 -3.37 -2.61 5.49
N GLY A 590 -4.08 -1.61 6.01
CA GLY A 590 -3.73 -0.90 7.23
C GLY A 590 -3.58 -1.83 8.44
N THR A 591 -4.32 -2.94 8.50
CA THR A 591 -4.09 -3.98 9.53
C THR A 591 -2.75 -4.69 9.31
N GLN A 592 -2.39 -4.97 8.06
CA GLN A 592 -1.14 -5.62 7.71
C GLN A 592 0.08 -4.76 8.05
N LEU A 593 -0.01 -3.42 7.91
CA LEU A 593 1.05 -2.49 8.36
C LEU A 593 1.38 -2.67 9.85
N THR A 594 0.38 -3.04 10.66
CA THR A 594 0.58 -3.27 12.09
C THR A 594 1.08 -4.68 12.38
N MET A 595 0.61 -5.69 11.63
CA MET A 595 0.94 -7.10 11.82
C MET A 595 2.32 -7.49 11.27
N ARG A 596 2.82 -6.90 10.17
CA ARG A 596 4.15 -7.22 9.60
C ARG A 596 5.32 -6.87 10.53
N THR A 597 5.10 -5.97 11.49
CA THR A 597 6.00 -5.74 12.62
C THR A 597 6.32 -7.03 13.38
N PHE A 598 5.45 -8.04 13.36
CA PHE A 598 5.69 -9.33 14.00
C PHE A 598 6.82 -10.14 13.33
N HIS A 599 6.90 -10.12 11.99
CA HIS A 599 7.91 -10.88 11.25
C HIS A 599 9.27 -10.16 11.20
N ILE A 600 9.25 -8.83 11.30
CA ILE A 600 10.44 -7.98 11.25
C ILE A 600 10.91 -7.61 12.67
N GLY A 601 10.04 -7.65 13.68
CA GLY A 601 10.26 -7.14 15.05
C GLY A 601 11.34 -7.85 15.87
N GLY A 602 12.03 -8.82 15.27
CA GLY A 602 13.28 -9.36 15.79
C GLY A 602 14.52 -8.79 15.11
N THR A 603 14.48 -8.40 13.83
CA THR A 603 15.67 -8.05 13.06
C THR A 603 15.52 -6.65 12.45
N ALA A 604 16.35 -5.70 12.89
CA ALA A 604 16.41 -4.38 12.27
C ALA A 604 17.17 -4.46 10.94
N LYS A 605 16.60 -3.90 9.87
CA LYS A 605 17.34 -3.55 8.66
C LYS A 605 17.70 -2.07 8.74
N PHE A 606 18.97 -1.79 8.49
CA PHE A 606 19.51 -0.44 8.43
C PHE A 606 19.99 -0.23 7.01
N GLU A 607 19.30 0.60 6.23
CA GLU A 607 19.70 0.98 4.88
C GLU A 607 19.71 2.52 4.84
N GLU A 608 20.87 3.10 5.12
CA GLU A 608 21.15 4.52 4.86
C GLU A 608 22.14 4.55 3.69
N HIS A 609 21.74 5.18 2.58
CA HIS A 609 22.61 5.34 1.43
C HIS A 609 23.60 6.48 1.71
N SER A 610 24.87 6.12 1.94
CA SER A 610 26.00 7.06 2.05
C SER A 610 26.71 7.31 0.72
N THR A 611 26.27 6.64 -0.34
CA THR A 611 26.91 6.64 -1.66
C THR A 611 25.87 6.75 -2.77
N LEU A 612 26.24 7.44 -3.85
CA LEU A 612 25.52 7.54 -5.10
C LEU A 612 26.34 6.86 -6.19
N GLU A 613 25.79 5.82 -6.81
CA GLU A 613 26.41 5.06 -7.90
C GLU A 613 25.65 5.32 -9.22
N ALA A 614 26.35 5.30 -10.35
CA ALA A 614 25.76 5.47 -11.67
C ALA A 614 24.88 4.27 -12.03
N ARG A 615 23.63 4.54 -12.45
CA ARG A 615 22.65 3.49 -12.81
C ARG A 615 22.57 3.21 -14.31
N HIS A 616 22.97 4.17 -15.12
CA HIS A 616 22.90 4.09 -16.57
C HIS A 616 24.23 4.54 -17.15
N ASP A 617 24.59 3.94 -18.29
CA ASP A 617 25.70 4.43 -19.11
C ASP A 617 25.32 5.83 -19.62
N GLY A 618 26.23 6.79 -19.44
CA GLY A 618 25.97 8.16 -19.89
C GLY A 618 27.08 9.13 -19.51
N THR A 619 26.89 10.38 -19.89
CA THR A 619 27.77 11.50 -19.57
C THR A 619 27.19 12.31 -18.42
N ILE A 620 28.01 12.60 -17.42
CA ILE A 620 27.60 13.39 -16.25
C ILE A 620 27.58 14.88 -16.59
N ARG A 621 26.47 15.56 -16.30
CA ARG A 621 26.37 17.01 -16.37
C ARG A 621 25.93 17.58 -15.02
N PHE A 622 26.64 18.61 -14.57
CA PHE A 622 26.30 19.33 -13.34
C PHE A 622 25.28 20.42 -13.64
N MET A 623 24.18 20.45 -12.89
CA MET A 623 23.11 21.43 -13.00
C MET A 623 23.02 22.19 -11.67
N ASN A 624 23.24 23.50 -11.71
CA ASN A 624 23.25 24.36 -10.52
C ASN A 624 24.14 23.82 -9.38
N LEU A 625 25.27 23.19 -9.68
CA LEU A 625 26.16 22.57 -8.68
C LEU A 625 27.44 23.38 -8.54
N ASN A 626 27.69 23.90 -7.34
CA ASN A 626 28.93 24.61 -7.02
C ASN A 626 29.86 23.66 -6.26
N THR A 627 31.06 23.42 -6.78
CA THR A 627 32.02 22.49 -6.18
C THR A 627 33.37 23.14 -5.89
N VAL A 628 34.03 22.69 -4.82
CA VAL A 628 35.40 23.08 -4.47
C VAL A 628 36.28 21.85 -4.35
N ARG A 629 37.55 21.95 -4.73
CA ARG A 629 38.49 20.83 -4.66
C ARG A 629 39.11 20.73 -3.27
N SER A 630 38.92 19.61 -2.58
CA SER A 630 39.49 19.36 -1.26
C SER A 630 40.99 18.98 -1.34
N ARG A 631 41.72 19.07 -0.23
CA ARG A 631 43.12 18.60 -0.09
C ARG A 631 43.30 17.12 -0.45
N SER A 632 42.27 16.30 -0.28
CA SER A 632 42.27 14.87 -0.62
C SER A 632 42.06 14.58 -2.12
N GLY A 633 41.89 15.63 -2.94
CA GLY A 633 41.80 15.54 -4.40
C GLY A 633 40.38 15.36 -4.97
N GLY A 634 39.36 15.10 -4.14
CA GLY A 634 37.96 15.02 -4.55
C GLY A 634 37.25 16.38 -4.61
N LEU A 635 36.14 16.45 -5.34
CA LEU A 635 35.26 17.63 -5.38
C LEU A 635 34.28 17.59 -4.21
N VAL A 636 34.03 18.72 -3.58
CA VAL A 636 33.08 18.85 -2.45
C VAL A 636 31.99 19.82 -2.84
N VAL A 637 30.73 19.43 -2.61
CA VAL A 637 29.56 20.24 -2.94
C VAL A 637 29.37 21.36 -1.94
N MET A 638 29.26 22.59 -2.44
CA MET A 638 29.21 23.83 -1.64
C MET A 638 27.84 24.51 -1.64
N ASN A 639 26.86 23.98 -2.36
CA ASN A 639 25.49 24.52 -2.37
C ASN A 639 24.44 23.43 -2.17
N ARG A 640 23.22 23.82 -1.78
CA ARG A 640 22.15 22.89 -1.37
C ARG A 640 21.26 22.42 -2.52
N ASN A 641 21.14 23.20 -3.59
CA ASN A 641 20.21 22.97 -4.71
C ASN A 641 20.91 22.44 -5.97
N GLY A 642 21.98 21.67 -5.79
CA GLY A 642 22.78 21.15 -6.90
C GLY A 642 22.34 19.75 -7.32
N GLU A 643 22.30 19.53 -8.64
CA GLU A 643 21.92 18.27 -9.24
C GLU A 643 23.00 17.73 -10.19
N VAL A 644 23.08 16.41 -10.29
CA VAL A 644 23.89 15.69 -11.26
C VAL A 644 22.97 14.95 -12.22
N HIS A 645 23.06 15.25 -13.50
CA HIS A 645 22.29 14.62 -14.57
C HIS A 645 23.17 13.61 -15.31
N VAL A 646 22.66 12.41 -15.57
CA VAL A 646 23.29 11.42 -16.44
C VAL A 646 22.59 11.47 -17.79
N ILE A 647 23.32 11.90 -18.83
CA ILE A 647 22.79 12.14 -20.17
C ILE A 647 23.24 11.01 -21.10
N ASP A 648 22.33 10.44 -21.90
CA ASP A 648 22.68 9.43 -22.90
C ASP A 648 23.30 10.04 -24.18
N GLU A 649 23.72 9.18 -25.11
CA GLU A 649 24.34 9.61 -26.37
C GLU A 649 23.38 10.40 -27.29
N GLN A 650 22.07 10.36 -27.02
CA GLN A 650 21.03 11.08 -27.76
C GLN A 650 20.65 12.41 -27.09
N GLY A 651 21.32 12.79 -26.01
CA GLY A 651 21.07 14.02 -25.27
C GLY A 651 19.90 13.94 -24.28
N ARG A 652 19.35 12.76 -24.00
CA ARG A 652 18.27 12.56 -23.02
C ARG A 652 18.85 12.42 -21.61
N SER A 653 18.28 13.12 -20.64
CA SER A 653 18.61 12.91 -19.22
C SER A 653 17.98 11.59 -18.76
N ARG A 654 18.80 10.56 -18.55
CA ARG A 654 18.41 9.22 -18.06
C ARG A 654 18.29 9.18 -16.53
N GLY A 655 18.90 10.12 -15.83
CA GLY A 655 18.81 10.21 -14.37
C GLY A 655 19.14 11.61 -13.88
N LYS A 656 18.34 12.12 -12.94
CA LYS A 656 18.55 13.41 -12.26
C LYS A 656 18.73 13.13 -10.78
N TYR A 657 19.91 13.41 -10.24
CA TYR A 657 20.28 13.07 -8.88
C TYR A 657 20.57 14.35 -8.09
N PRO A 658 19.72 14.74 -7.11
CA PRO A 658 20.05 15.82 -6.20
C PRO A 658 21.21 15.39 -5.30
N ILE A 659 22.22 16.25 -5.14
CA ILE A 659 23.40 15.95 -4.31
C ILE A 659 23.37 16.79 -3.03
N PRO A 660 23.49 16.18 -1.84
CA PRO A 660 23.47 16.92 -0.59
C PRO A 660 24.72 17.80 -0.42
N TYR A 661 24.54 18.93 0.28
CA TYR A 661 25.64 19.82 0.66
C TYR A 661 26.72 19.06 1.45
N GLY A 662 27.97 19.26 1.05
CA GLY A 662 29.14 18.61 1.62
C GLY A 662 29.39 17.17 1.18
N ALA A 663 28.64 16.67 0.19
CA ALA A 663 28.99 15.41 -0.47
C ALA A 663 30.33 15.53 -1.21
N HIS A 664 31.10 14.45 -1.17
CA HIS A 664 32.33 14.28 -1.94
C HIS A 664 32.00 13.61 -3.27
N ILE A 665 32.18 14.35 -4.37
CA ILE A 665 32.01 13.85 -5.72
C ILE A 665 33.34 13.25 -6.20
N ARG A 666 33.26 12.04 -6.75
CA ARG A 666 34.41 11.25 -7.23
C ARG A 666 34.60 11.34 -8.75
N VAL A 667 33.66 11.95 -9.45
CA VAL A 667 33.63 12.10 -10.92
C VAL A 667 33.70 13.56 -11.34
N GLU A 668 34.37 13.83 -12.46
CA GLU A 668 34.50 15.18 -13.02
C GLU A 668 33.29 15.50 -13.93
N PRO A 669 32.94 16.78 -14.14
CA PRO A 669 31.89 17.15 -15.10
C PRO A 669 32.24 16.67 -16.52
N ASP A 670 31.21 16.29 -17.27
CA ASP A 670 31.27 15.72 -18.62
C ASP A 670 32.05 14.39 -18.74
N SER A 671 32.34 13.73 -17.61
CA SER A 671 32.90 12.38 -17.61
C SER A 671 31.85 11.32 -17.99
N ARG A 672 32.29 10.29 -18.71
CA ARG A 672 31.47 9.09 -18.97
C ARG A 672 31.47 8.19 -17.74
N VAL A 673 30.28 7.78 -17.32
CA VAL A 673 30.08 6.79 -16.27
C VAL A 673 29.38 5.55 -16.84
N GLN A 674 29.71 4.40 -16.28
CA GLN A 674 29.05 3.15 -16.60
C GLN A 674 28.08 2.75 -15.50
N GLY A 675 26.87 2.35 -15.92
CA GLY A 675 25.93 1.65 -15.08
C GLY A 675 26.39 0.24 -14.74
N PRO A 676 25.68 -0.46 -13.84
CA PRO A 676 26.03 -1.81 -13.43
C PRO A 676 25.98 -2.81 -14.60
N LYS A 677 27.09 -3.50 -14.85
CA LYS A 677 27.19 -4.63 -15.79
C LYS A 677 27.40 -5.93 -15.01
N ASP A 678 26.60 -6.96 -15.33
CA ASP A 678 26.73 -8.32 -14.76
C ASP A 678 26.82 -8.38 -13.22
N GLN A 679 25.83 -7.80 -12.52
CA GLN A 679 25.74 -7.76 -11.04
C GLN A 679 26.91 -7.05 -10.33
N LYS A 680 27.81 -6.37 -11.06
CA LYS A 680 28.81 -5.46 -10.47
C LYS A 680 28.22 -4.06 -10.32
N ARG A 681 28.56 -3.40 -9.20
CA ARG A 681 28.18 -2.01 -8.90
C ARG A 681 28.60 -1.07 -10.03
N GLY A 682 27.79 -0.03 -10.26
CA GLY A 682 28.10 1.04 -11.21
C GLY A 682 29.20 1.97 -10.68
N ASP A 683 29.64 2.92 -11.50
CA ASP A 683 30.69 3.86 -11.09
C ASP A 683 30.22 4.76 -9.94
N LEU A 684 31.05 4.95 -8.92
CA LEU A 684 30.74 5.79 -7.77
C LEU A 684 30.76 7.27 -8.16
N ILE A 685 29.61 7.94 -8.09
CA ILE A 685 29.44 9.36 -8.42
C ILE A 685 29.76 10.24 -7.20
N ALA A 686 29.14 9.97 -6.05
CA ALA A 686 29.30 10.78 -4.84
C ALA A 686 29.21 9.96 -3.55
N GLU A 687 29.79 10.47 -2.46
CA GLU A 687 29.72 9.89 -1.12
C GLU A 687 29.53 10.98 -0.05
N TRP A 688 28.83 10.68 1.05
CA TRP A 688 28.63 11.62 2.15
C TRP A 688 28.42 10.89 3.49
N ASP A 689 28.57 11.64 4.59
CA ASP A 689 28.23 11.17 5.93
C ASP A 689 26.71 11.30 6.15
N PRO A 690 25.96 10.20 6.34
CA PRO A 690 24.52 10.28 6.60
C PRO A 690 24.18 10.80 8.00
N PHE A 691 25.10 10.70 8.96
CA PHE A 691 24.84 10.96 10.38
C PHE A 691 25.13 12.39 10.82
N SER A 692 25.81 13.17 9.98
CA SER A 692 26.13 14.55 10.29
C SER A 692 26.02 15.46 9.08
N ILE A 693 25.52 16.69 9.29
CA ILE A 693 25.58 17.75 8.29
C ILE A 693 26.88 18.51 8.55
N PRO A 694 27.89 18.43 7.66
CA PRO A 694 29.10 19.21 7.81
C PRO A 694 28.78 20.69 7.52
N ILE A 695 29.42 21.60 8.26
CA ILE A 695 29.50 23.02 7.94
C ILE A 695 30.88 23.24 7.34
N LEU A 696 30.94 23.61 6.06
CA LEU A 696 32.19 23.71 5.32
C LEU A 696 32.69 25.15 5.22
N ALA A 697 34.01 25.31 5.12
CA ALA A 697 34.65 26.56 4.78
C ALA A 697 34.48 26.86 3.28
N GLU A 698 33.99 28.06 2.94
CA GLU A 698 33.80 28.46 1.53
C GLU A 698 35.04 29.07 0.89
N VAL A 699 35.97 29.53 1.72
CA VAL A 699 37.16 30.28 1.30
C VAL A 699 38.34 29.90 2.17
N ASP A 700 39.54 30.04 1.60
CA ASP A 700 40.78 29.87 2.33
C ASP A 700 40.99 31.01 3.33
N GLY A 701 41.42 30.68 4.55
CA GLY A 701 41.71 31.70 5.54
C GLY A 701 41.97 31.15 6.94
N THR A 702 41.84 32.03 7.93
CA THR A 702 42.06 31.69 9.35
C THR A 702 40.75 31.74 10.11
N VAL A 703 40.49 30.73 10.94
CA VAL A 703 39.28 30.61 11.75
C VAL A 703 39.27 31.65 12.86
N LYS A 704 38.16 32.37 13.02
CA LYS A 704 37.90 33.28 14.16
C LYS A 704 36.53 33.02 14.77
N PHE A 705 36.48 32.89 16.08
CA PHE A 705 35.22 32.68 16.80
C PHE A 705 34.52 34.01 17.07
N GLY A 706 33.20 34.00 16.99
CA GLY A 706 32.34 35.10 17.41
C GLY A 706 31.25 34.56 18.32
N ASP A 707 31.15 35.11 19.52
CA ASP A 707 30.15 34.73 20.54
C ASP A 707 30.15 33.23 20.90
N ILE A 708 31.28 32.52 20.70
CA ILE A 708 31.53 31.16 21.18
C ILE A 708 32.37 31.31 22.46
N ILE A 709 31.72 31.23 23.61
CA ILE A 709 32.30 31.43 24.93
C ILE A 709 32.02 30.20 25.77
N GLU A 710 33.09 29.61 26.29
CA GLU A 710 33.05 28.45 27.16
C GLU A 710 32.19 28.71 28.42
N GLY A 711 31.33 27.75 28.78
CA GLY A 711 30.38 27.83 29.90
C GLY A 711 29.13 28.69 29.65
N LYS A 712 29.07 29.45 28.54
CA LYS A 712 27.90 30.27 28.17
C LYS A 712 27.21 29.79 26.90
N THR A 713 27.91 29.85 25.76
CA THR A 713 27.37 29.46 24.45
C THR A 713 27.99 28.17 23.94
N MET A 714 29.13 27.76 24.51
CA MET A 714 29.81 26.51 24.21
C MET A 714 30.13 25.82 25.53
N GLN A 715 29.95 24.51 25.59
CA GLN A 715 30.38 23.68 26.71
C GLN A 715 31.36 22.64 26.18
N GLU A 716 32.46 22.47 26.90
CA GLU A 716 33.32 21.31 26.71
C GLU A 716 32.69 20.11 27.41
N LEU A 717 32.12 19.21 26.62
CA LEU A 717 31.64 17.92 27.11
C LEU A 717 32.83 16.96 27.12
N VAL A 718 33.25 16.60 28.33
CA VAL A 718 34.26 15.55 28.55
C VAL A 718 33.55 14.22 28.49
N ASP A 719 34.00 13.36 27.58
CA ASP A 719 33.50 12.00 27.48
C ASP A 719 34.05 11.17 28.65
N GLU A 720 33.18 10.69 29.56
CA GLU A 720 33.55 10.04 30.83
C GLU A 720 34.47 8.82 30.66
N VAL A 721 34.46 8.19 29.48
CA VAL A 721 35.26 6.98 29.21
C VAL A 721 36.62 7.32 28.60
N THR A 722 36.69 8.35 27.76
CA THR A 722 37.88 8.65 26.93
C THR A 722 38.70 9.81 27.50
N GLY A 723 38.10 10.63 28.37
CA GLY A 723 38.71 11.83 28.94
C GLY A 723 38.92 12.97 27.93
N LEU A 724 38.51 12.80 26.68
CA LEU A 724 38.63 13.82 25.63
C LEU A 724 37.44 14.78 25.67
N SER A 725 37.74 16.07 25.55
CA SER A 725 36.74 17.14 25.55
C SER A 725 36.27 17.48 24.13
N ARG A 726 34.96 17.69 23.98
CA ARG A 726 34.33 18.14 22.74
C ARG A 726 33.66 19.48 22.95
N LYS A 727 33.89 20.42 22.04
CA LYS A 727 33.28 21.75 22.06
C LYS A 727 31.90 21.70 21.42
N VAL A 728 30.85 21.72 22.23
CA VAL A 728 29.46 21.65 21.76
C VAL A 728 28.75 22.97 22.05
N ILE A 729 28.04 23.51 21.07
CA ILE A 729 27.19 24.69 21.29
C ILE A 729 25.99 24.30 22.15
N VAL A 730 25.81 24.95 23.30
CA VAL A 730 24.73 24.70 24.25
C VAL A 730 23.69 25.80 24.22
N GLU A 731 22.50 25.55 24.77
CA GLU A 731 21.50 26.60 24.94
C GLU A 731 22.04 27.71 25.85
N PHE A 732 21.98 28.94 25.36
CA PHE A 732 22.46 30.12 26.08
C PHE A 732 21.31 31.05 26.46
N ARG A 733 21.31 31.51 27.71
CA ARG A 733 20.34 32.47 28.23
C ARG A 733 20.82 33.89 27.96
N GLY A 734 20.48 34.44 26.79
CA GLY A 734 20.77 35.82 26.41
C GLY A 734 20.26 36.15 25.01
N THR A 735 19.60 37.30 24.83
CA THR A 735 18.90 37.65 23.58
C THR A 735 19.82 38.00 22.41
N ASP A 736 21.09 38.37 22.68
CA ASP A 736 22.01 38.98 21.70
C ASP A 736 23.19 38.10 21.26
N MET A 737 23.44 36.95 21.89
CA MET A 737 24.59 36.09 21.55
C MET A 737 24.31 35.30 20.26
N ARG A 738 25.25 35.33 19.30
CA ARG A 738 25.13 34.64 18.00
C ARG A 738 26.41 33.84 17.72
N PRO A 739 26.55 32.61 18.29
CA PRO A 739 27.74 31.79 18.10
C PRO A 739 27.99 31.56 16.61
N ARG A 740 29.17 31.92 16.15
CA ARG A 740 29.54 31.91 14.73
C ARG A 740 31.03 31.63 14.55
N VAL A 741 31.34 30.96 13.45
CA VAL A 741 32.69 30.79 12.93
C VAL A 741 32.84 31.70 11.72
N SER A 742 33.83 32.59 11.75
CA SER A 742 34.14 33.49 10.62
C SER A 742 35.52 33.16 10.06
N ILE A 743 35.65 33.17 8.74
CA ILE A 743 36.94 32.94 8.08
C ILE A 743 37.56 34.31 7.78
N LYS A 744 38.80 34.52 8.21
CA LYS A 744 39.55 35.77 8.04
C LYS A 744 40.53 35.68 6.87
N ASP A 745 40.58 36.73 6.07
CA ASP A 745 41.59 36.92 5.03
C ASP A 745 42.97 37.26 5.65
N LYS A 746 44.00 37.29 4.81
CA LYS A 746 45.37 37.68 5.23
C LYS A 746 45.47 39.09 5.83
N LYS A 747 44.41 39.91 5.74
CA LYS A 747 44.31 41.28 6.30
C LYS A 747 43.46 41.32 7.58
N GLY A 748 43.04 40.17 8.13
CA GLY A 748 42.24 40.06 9.35
C GLY A 748 40.77 40.45 9.21
N ARG A 749 40.30 40.75 7.99
CA ARG A 749 38.88 41.04 7.70
C ARG A 749 38.16 39.73 7.37
N THR A 750 36.86 39.67 7.65
CA THR A 750 36.08 38.49 7.27
C THR A 750 36.09 38.39 5.75
N ALA A 751 36.55 37.26 5.22
CA ALA A 751 36.66 37.02 3.79
C ALA A 751 35.28 37.12 3.14
N LYS A 752 35.23 37.58 1.88
CA LYS A 752 34.00 37.59 1.09
C LYS A 752 33.87 36.27 0.32
N VAL A 753 32.65 35.78 0.20
CA VAL A 753 32.36 34.56 -0.56
C VAL A 753 32.48 34.87 -2.06
N PRO A 754 33.20 34.07 -2.86
CA PRO A 754 33.32 34.28 -4.29
C PRO A 754 31.94 34.20 -4.96
N GLY A 755 31.56 35.23 -5.72
CA GLY A 755 30.29 35.25 -6.47
C GLY A 755 29.07 35.76 -5.69
N SER A 756 29.20 36.14 -4.41
CA SER A 756 28.12 36.79 -3.66
C SER A 756 28.61 38.00 -2.84
N ASN A 757 27.68 38.85 -2.40
CA ASN A 757 27.99 39.95 -1.47
C ASN A 757 28.07 39.49 0.00
N ALA A 758 27.91 38.19 0.26
CA ALA A 758 27.96 37.63 1.60
C ALA A 758 29.40 37.56 2.13
N VAL A 759 29.52 37.62 3.45
CA VAL A 759 30.78 37.42 4.17
C VAL A 759 30.86 35.97 4.65
N ALA A 760 32.05 35.37 4.64
CA ALA A 760 32.33 34.01 5.09
C ALA A 760 32.15 33.88 6.61
N ARG A 761 30.89 33.83 7.03
CA ARG A 761 30.43 33.80 8.41
C ARG A 761 29.35 32.73 8.55
N HIS A 762 29.70 31.66 9.24
CA HIS A 762 28.83 30.53 9.47
C HIS A 762 28.28 30.60 10.90
N LEU A 763 26.97 30.72 11.03
CA LEU A 763 26.28 30.70 12.32
C LEU A 763 26.15 29.25 12.79
N LEU A 764 26.50 28.99 14.05
CA LEU A 764 26.37 27.65 14.64
C LEU A 764 25.04 27.53 15.37
N SER A 765 24.35 26.41 15.15
CA SER A 765 23.12 26.07 15.88
C SER A 765 23.46 25.36 17.19
N VAL A 766 22.50 25.33 18.12
CA VAL A 766 22.61 24.52 19.35
C VAL A 766 22.78 23.05 18.97
N GLY A 767 23.67 22.34 19.67
CA GLY A 767 24.03 20.95 19.38
C GLY A 767 25.11 20.76 18.30
N ALA A 768 25.60 21.83 17.66
CA ALA A 768 26.71 21.73 16.71
C ALA A 768 28.04 21.42 17.44
N ASN A 769 28.75 20.40 16.93
CA ASN A 769 30.08 20.03 17.38
C ASN A 769 31.13 20.80 16.59
N ILE A 770 31.94 21.62 17.28
CA ILE A 770 32.99 22.41 16.65
C ILE A 770 34.22 21.50 16.47
N VAL A 771 34.72 21.39 15.24
CA VAL A 771 35.89 20.56 14.91
C VAL A 771 37.18 21.38 14.90
N VAL A 772 37.09 22.64 14.51
CA VAL A 772 38.24 23.56 14.42
C VAL A 772 38.45 24.35 15.71
N SER A 773 39.68 24.81 15.94
CA SER A 773 40.00 25.78 16.99
C SER A 773 40.19 27.18 16.43
N GLU A 774 40.05 28.20 17.29
CA GLU A 774 40.30 29.57 16.90
C GLU A 774 41.78 29.76 16.52
N GLY A 775 42.04 30.35 15.36
CA GLY A 775 43.39 30.52 14.81
C GLY A 775 43.83 29.45 13.81
N ASP A 776 43.06 28.37 13.62
CA ASP A 776 43.41 27.31 12.68
C ASP A 776 43.37 27.81 11.21
N PRO A 777 44.36 27.44 10.37
CA PRO A 777 44.29 27.66 8.94
C PRO A 777 43.34 26.64 8.30
N VAL A 778 42.35 27.13 7.54
CA VAL A 778 41.36 26.31 6.82
C VAL A 778 41.41 26.60 5.32
N ASN A 779 41.24 25.55 4.54
CA ASN A 779 41.04 25.63 3.09
C ASN A 779 39.55 25.55 2.76
N ALA A 780 39.18 26.07 1.59
CA ALA A 780 37.83 25.90 1.06
C ALA A 780 37.51 24.40 0.91
N GLY A 781 36.37 23.98 1.46
CA GLY A 781 35.93 22.59 1.55
C GLY A 781 36.29 21.88 2.88
N ASP A 782 37.04 22.50 3.79
CA ASP A 782 37.33 21.92 5.12
C ASP A 782 36.12 22.02 6.06
N ILE A 783 35.95 21.04 6.95
CA ILE A 783 34.84 20.98 7.91
C ILE A 783 35.14 21.88 9.12
N LEU A 784 34.31 22.90 9.34
CA LEU A 784 34.38 23.80 10.50
C LEU A 784 33.66 23.21 11.73
N ALA A 785 32.47 22.66 11.50
CA ALA A 785 31.64 22.07 12.54
C ALA A 785 30.76 20.97 11.94
N LYS A 786 30.28 20.06 12.78
CA LYS A 786 29.34 19.00 12.39
C LYS A 786 28.07 19.14 13.20
N ILE A 787 26.93 19.15 12.53
CA ILE A 787 25.63 19.06 13.19
C ILE A 787 25.24 17.58 13.19
N PRO A 788 25.20 16.90 14.35
CA PRO A 788 24.68 15.55 14.41
C PRO A 788 23.20 15.56 14.01
N ARG A 789 22.83 14.70 13.06
CA ARG A 789 21.43 14.54 12.66
C ARG A 789 20.71 13.71 13.71
N GLU A 790 20.00 14.35 14.65
CA GLU A 790 19.10 13.65 15.58
C GLU A 790 17.94 12.91 14.85
N THR A 791 17.76 13.17 13.56
CA THR A 791 16.81 12.49 12.67
C THR A 791 17.11 11.01 12.47
N THR A 792 18.20 10.45 13.04
CA THR A 792 18.42 8.99 13.14
C THR A 792 17.53 8.30 14.17
N LYS A 793 16.47 8.95 14.65
CA LYS A 793 15.23 8.18 14.89
C LYS A 793 14.80 7.70 13.51
N THR A 794 15.27 6.50 13.14
CA THR A 794 14.79 5.67 12.01
C THR A 794 13.46 6.24 11.55
N LYS A 795 13.34 6.74 10.30
CA LYS A 795 12.03 7.07 9.71
C LYS A 795 11.14 5.90 10.09
N ASP A 796 10.28 6.15 11.07
CA ASP A 796 9.92 5.07 11.97
C ASP A 796 9.03 4.14 11.16
N ILE A 797 9.60 3.04 10.68
CA ILE A 797 8.88 1.95 10.05
C ILE A 797 7.75 1.54 11.01
N THR A 798 7.93 1.75 12.34
CA THR A 798 6.91 1.49 13.37
C THR A 798 5.85 2.59 13.54
N GLY A 799 6.06 3.77 12.96
CA GLY A 799 5.07 4.86 12.89
C GLY A 799 3.92 4.61 11.92
N GLY A 800 4.03 3.57 11.08
CA GLY A 800 3.12 3.16 9.99
C GLY A 800 1.68 3.70 10.07
N LEU A 801 0.77 2.97 10.70
CA LEU A 801 -0.64 3.36 10.77
C LEU A 801 -0.90 4.68 11.53
N PRO A 802 -0.24 4.98 12.68
CA PRO A 802 -0.38 6.28 13.35
C PRO A 802 -0.11 7.49 12.44
N ARG A 803 0.88 7.41 11.55
CA ARG A 803 1.19 8.47 10.60
C ARG A 803 0.08 8.66 9.57
N VAL A 804 -0.44 7.57 9.01
CA VAL A 804 -1.61 7.59 8.11
C VAL A 804 -2.82 8.21 8.81
N ALA A 805 -3.06 7.85 10.07
CA ALA A 805 -4.14 8.44 10.86
C ALA A 805 -3.92 9.94 11.12
N GLU A 806 -2.69 10.39 11.39
CA GLU A 806 -2.36 11.82 11.56
C GLU A 806 -2.68 12.64 10.31
N LEU A 807 -2.30 12.12 9.13
CA LEU A 807 -2.54 12.74 7.83
C LEU A 807 -4.05 12.85 7.54
N PHE A 808 -4.82 11.77 7.71
CA PHE A 808 -6.28 11.82 7.52
C PHE A 808 -7.02 12.61 8.60
N GLU A 809 -6.44 12.79 9.79
CA GLU A 809 -6.96 13.73 10.78
C GLU A 809 -6.63 15.19 10.48
N ALA A 810 -5.81 15.47 9.45
CA ALA A 810 -5.29 16.80 9.15
C ALA A 810 -4.71 17.48 10.40
N ARG A 811 -4.03 16.70 11.26
CA ARG A 811 -3.42 17.23 12.48
C ARG A 811 -2.17 18.03 12.11
N LYS A 812 -1.97 19.15 12.81
CA LYS A 812 -0.70 19.88 12.72
C LYS A 812 0.39 19.02 13.36
N PRO A 813 1.48 18.70 12.64
CA PRO A 813 2.62 18.01 13.23
C PRO A 813 3.15 18.79 14.44
N LYS A 814 3.70 18.10 15.45
CA LYS A 814 4.29 18.78 16.61
C LYS A 814 5.51 19.62 16.25
N ASP A 815 6.28 19.15 15.26
CA ASP A 815 7.49 19.77 14.74
C ASP A 815 7.33 19.94 13.22
N PHE A 816 6.58 20.98 12.83
CA PHE A 816 6.24 21.24 11.43
C PHE A 816 7.18 22.27 10.84
N ALA A 817 7.58 22.11 9.57
CA ALA A 817 8.41 23.09 8.87
C ALA A 817 7.64 24.41 8.64
N VAL A 818 8.30 25.54 8.88
CA VAL A 818 7.80 26.86 8.46
C VAL A 818 8.12 27.01 6.98
N ILE A 819 7.10 27.19 6.15
CA ILE A 819 7.23 27.35 4.70
C ILE A 819 7.04 28.82 4.31
N SER A 820 7.74 29.27 3.27
CA SER A 820 7.53 30.61 2.70
C SER A 820 6.14 30.71 2.07
N GLU A 821 5.48 31.87 2.18
CA GLU A 821 4.21 32.16 1.50
C GLU A 821 4.42 32.95 0.20
N ILE A 822 5.61 33.54 0.03
CA ILE A 822 5.95 34.41 -1.10
C ILE A 822 7.30 34.01 -1.71
N ASP A 823 7.49 34.35 -2.98
CA ASP A 823 8.79 34.22 -3.65
C ASP A 823 9.68 35.40 -3.25
N GLY A 824 10.96 35.16 -2.94
CA GLY A 824 11.84 36.29 -2.64
C GLY A 824 13.22 35.93 -2.16
N VAL A 825 13.98 36.95 -1.78
CA VAL A 825 15.34 36.80 -1.23
C VAL A 825 15.26 36.79 0.29
N VAL A 826 15.95 35.83 0.91
CA VAL A 826 15.98 35.64 2.35
C VAL A 826 16.92 36.65 3.02
N SER A 827 16.43 37.32 4.06
CA SER A 827 17.23 38.15 4.97
C SER A 827 16.88 37.85 6.43
N TYR A 828 17.76 38.19 7.37
CA TYR A 828 17.53 37.96 8.80
C TYR A 828 17.15 39.25 9.53
N GLY A 829 15.99 39.23 10.18
CA GLY A 829 15.52 40.33 11.01
C GLY A 829 16.10 40.34 12.43
N LYS A 830 15.64 41.30 13.24
CA LYS A 830 15.94 41.33 14.68
C LYS A 830 15.15 40.22 15.38
N ASP A 831 15.85 39.40 16.16
CA ASP A 831 15.23 38.31 16.91
C ASP A 831 14.21 38.83 17.93
N SER A 832 13.10 38.12 18.11
CA SER A 832 12.02 38.51 19.03
C SER A 832 11.64 37.36 19.94
N LYS A 833 11.58 37.60 21.25
CA LYS A 833 11.09 36.66 22.31
C LYS A 833 11.47 35.19 22.08
N GLY A 834 12.78 34.88 21.97
CA GLY A 834 13.24 33.50 21.83
C GLY A 834 12.96 32.85 20.47
N LYS A 835 12.57 33.63 19.46
CA LYS A 835 12.42 33.21 18.06
C LYS A 835 13.35 34.02 17.15
N ARG A 836 13.92 33.37 16.16
CA ARG A 836 14.68 33.96 15.08
C ARG A 836 13.72 34.45 14.00
N LYS A 837 13.96 35.66 13.50
CA LYS A 837 13.13 36.30 12.49
C LYS A 837 13.79 36.15 11.12
N VAL A 838 13.11 35.49 10.18
CA VAL A 838 13.51 35.36 8.79
C VAL A 838 12.56 36.24 7.97
N ILE A 839 13.10 37.13 7.16
CA ILE A 839 12.32 38.06 6.33
C ILE A 839 12.55 37.66 4.87
N ILE A 840 11.48 37.54 4.11
CA ILE A 840 11.54 37.26 2.68
C ILE A 840 11.08 38.51 1.97
N THR A 841 11.95 39.03 1.09
CA THR A 841 11.68 40.25 0.33
C THR A 841 11.46 39.88 -1.14
N PRO A 842 10.23 40.04 -1.66
CA PRO A 842 9.91 39.83 -3.07
C PRO A 842 10.39 41.02 -3.93
N GLU A 843 10.38 40.88 -5.26
CA GLU A 843 10.82 41.96 -6.17
C GLU A 843 9.80 43.11 -6.29
N ALA A 844 8.50 42.86 -6.04
CA ALA A 844 7.41 43.81 -6.30
C ALA A 844 6.32 43.89 -5.22
N GLU A 845 6.39 43.08 -4.16
CA GLU A 845 5.40 43.04 -3.05
C GLU A 845 6.04 43.47 -1.71
N ASP A 846 5.22 43.56 -0.65
CA ASP A 846 5.68 43.86 0.70
C ASP A 846 6.50 42.70 1.30
N GLU A 847 7.49 43.04 2.15
CA GLU A 847 8.30 42.05 2.85
C GLU A 847 7.48 41.22 3.85
N LYS A 848 7.76 39.92 3.94
CA LYS A 848 7.01 39.01 4.82
C LYS A 848 7.92 38.37 5.87
N GLU A 849 7.43 38.34 7.11
CA GLU A 849 8.20 37.96 8.28
C GLU A 849 7.80 36.60 8.83
N TYR A 850 8.77 35.71 9.02
CA TYR A 850 8.63 34.35 9.54
C TYR A 850 9.37 34.21 10.88
N LEU A 851 8.73 33.58 11.87
CA LEU A 851 9.29 33.40 13.21
C LEU A 851 9.64 31.93 13.48
N ILE A 852 10.93 31.61 13.49
CA ILE A 852 11.46 30.26 13.74
C ILE A 852 11.94 30.16 15.20
N PRO A 853 11.57 29.13 15.99
CA PRO A 853 12.07 28.96 17.37
C PRO A 853 13.60 28.91 17.45
N LYS A 854 14.20 29.65 18.41
CA LYS A 854 15.65 29.56 18.66
C LYS A 854 16.00 28.14 19.13
N GLY A 855 16.99 27.52 18.51
CA GLY A 855 17.40 26.12 18.75
C GLY A 855 17.08 25.17 17.59
N LYS A 856 16.16 25.55 16.68
CA LYS A 856 15.90 24.79 15.44
C LYS A 856 16.86 25.19 14.33
N HIS A 857 17.27 24.23 13.51
CA HIS A 857 18.13 24.47 12.34
C HIS A 857 17.32 25.17 11.25
N VAL A 858 17.81 26.33 10.80
CA VAL A 858 17.25 27.05 9.65
C VAL A 858 17.94 26.52 8.41
N SER A 859 17.16 26.06 7.43
CA SER A 859 17.67 25.43 6.21
C SER A 859 18.20 26.44 5.18
N VAL A 860 17.77 27.70 5.28
CA VAL A 860 18.07 28.77 4.32
C VAL A 860 19.13 29.75 4.86
N GLN A 861 19.96 30.30 3.98
CA GLN A 861 20.95 31.33 4.30
C GLN A 861 20.53 32.72 3.81
N GLU A 862 21.24 33.74 4.30
CA GLU A 862 21.02 35.12 3.88
C GLU A 862 21.46 35.30 2.43
N GLY A 863 20.57 35.81 1.58
CA GLY A 863 20.79 35.96 0.14
C GLY A 863 20.28 34.80 -0.71
N ASP A 864 19.80 33.70 -0.11
CA ASP A 864 19.16 32.62 -0.86
C ASP A 864 17.84 33.10 -1.46
N ARG A 865 17.54 32.68 -2.70
CA ARG A 865 16.24 32.90 -3.33
C ARG A 865 15.36 31.69 -3.06
N VAL A 866 14.23 31.92 -2.41
CA VAL A 866 13.26 30.88 -2.05
C VAL A 866 11.96 31.07 -2.83
N MET A 867 11.33 29.95 -3.16
CA MET A 867 10.01 29.94 -3.79
C MET A 867 8.89 29.78 -2.75
N ALA A 868 7.69 30.19 -3.11
CA ALA A 868 6.49 30.04 -2.31
C ALA A 868 6.24 28.56 -2.02
N GLY A 869 6.13 28.28 -0.73
CA GLY A 869 5.96 26.98 -0.11
C GLY A 869 7.21 26.12 -0.07
N GLU A 870 8.40 26.72 -0.16
CA GLU A 870 9.69 26.10 0.18
C GLU A 870 9.93 26.15 1.70
N PRO A 871 10.41 25.07 2.34
CA PRO A 871 10.62 25.03 3.80
C PRO A 871 11.88 25.80 4.24
N LEU A 872 11.69 26.72 5.19
CA LEU A 872 12.73 27.57 5.78
C LEU A 872 13.45 26.91 6.96
N MET A 873 12.89 25.83 7.49
CA MET A 873 13.49 25.01 8.54
C MET A 873 13.18 23.53 8.34
N ASP A 874 14.02 22.68 8.93
CA ASP A 874 13.78 21.24 8.93
C ASP A 874 12.51 20.90 9.72
N GLY A 875 11.69 20.03 9.16
CA GLY A 875 10.43 19.61 9.77
C GLY A 875 9.48 19.00 8.75
N VAL A 876 8.35 18.47 9.24
CA VAL A 876 7.30 17.93 8.37
C VAL A 876 6.42 19.07 7.86
N ASN A 877 6.09 19.10 6.57
CA ASN A 877 5.22 20.15 6.05
C ASN A 877 3.81 20.05 6.66
N ASN A 878 3.27 21.21 7.07
CA ASN A 878 1.92 21.31 7.60
C ASN A 878 0.89 21.36 6.44
N PRO A 879 -0.07 20.41 6.36
CA PRO A 879 -1.09 20.39 5.31
C PRO A 879 -1.91 21.68 5.19
N HIS A 880 -2.18 22.36 6.30
CA HIS A 880 -2.98 23.60 6.30
C HIS A 880 -2.24 24.76 5.61
N ASP A 881 -0.92 24.82 5.77
CA ASP A 881 -0.12 25.89 5.19
C ASP A 881 0.06 25.64 3.68
N ILE A 882 0.16 24.36 3.27
CA ILE A 882 0.15 23.99 1.83
C ILE A 882 -1.15 24.42 1.15
N LEU A 883 -2.30 24.24 1.80
CA LEU A 883 -3.59 24.65 1.26
C LEU A 883 -3.66 26.15 1.01
N MET A 884 -3.25 26.95 1.99
CA MET A 884 -3.28 28.41 1.87
C MET A 884 -2.34 28.93 0.78
N ILE A 885 -1.18 28.31 0.60
CA ILE A 885 -0.11 28.85 -0.26
C ILE A 885 -0.17 28.27 -1.67
N LYS A 886 -0.24 26.94 -1.80
CA LYS A 886 -0.17 26.22 -3.09
C LYS A 886 -1.53 25.78 -3.61
N GLY A 887 -2.61 25.96 -2.83
CA GLY A 887 -3.96 25.61 -3.20
C GLY A 887 -4.31 24.11 -3.08
N GLU A 888 -5.56 23.79 -3.39
CA GLU A 888 -6.17 22.47 -3.16
C GLU A 888 -5.47 21.34 -3.92
N LYS A 889 -5.11 21.56 -5.20
CA LYS A 889 -4.55 20.50 -6.06
C LYS A 889 -3.21 20.00 -5.54
N VAL A 890 -2.35 20.92 -5.13
CA VAL A 890 -1.02 20.60 -4.62
C VAL A 890 -1.13 19.95 -3.24
N LEU A 891 -2.03 20.45 -2.37
CA LEU A 891 -2.31 19.78 -1.10
C LEU A 891 -2.81 18.35 -1.33
N ALA A 892 -3.78 18.17 -2.21
CA ALA A 892 -4.40 16.87 -2.41
C ALA A 892 -3.40 15.86 -2.95
N ARG A 893 -2.55 16.27 -3.89
CA ARG A 893 -1.41 15.46 -4.35
C ARG A 893 -0.45 15.13 -3.23
N TYR A 894 -0.05 16.10 -2.41
CA TYR A 894 0.82 15.88 -1.26
C TYR A 894 0.26 14.86 -0.28
N LEU A 895 -1.03 14.94 0.06
CA LEU A 895 -1.68 13.97 0.95
C LEU A 895 -1.74 12.56 0.35
N VAL A 896 -2.02 12.44 -0.95
CA VAL A 896 -2.02 11.15 -1.65
C VAL A 896 -0.61 10.55 -1.64
N ASP A 897 0.40 11.31 -2.05
CA ASP A 897 1.78 10.82 -2.11
C ASP A 897 2.31 10.43 -0.70
N GLU A 898 2.12 11.28 0.33
CA GLU A 898 2.57 10.98 1.70
C GLU A 898 1.90 9.74 2.31
N VAL A 899 0.59 9.55 2.10
CA VAL A 899 -0.09 8.37 2.63
C VAL A 899 0.34 7.13 1.85
N GLN A 900 0.48 7.23 0.53
CA GLN A 900 0.89 6.15 -0.34
C GLN A 900 2.30 5.66 -0.02
N ASP A 901 3.23 6.57 0.28
CA ASP A 901 4.60 6.23 0.65
C ASP A 901 4.66 5.36 1.91
N VAL A 902 3.77 5.58 2.89
CA VAL A 902 3.69 4.71 4.08
C VAL A 902 3.26 3.28 3.72
N TYR A 903 2.33 3.10 2.78
CA TYR A 903 1.93 1.76 2.32
C TYR A 903 3.00 1.12 1.44
N ARG A 904 3.65 1.90 0.56
CA ARG A 904 4.72 1.44 -0.33
C ARG A 904 5.97 1.00 0.43
N LEU A 905 6.37 1.72 1.48
CA LEU A 905 7.47 1.33 2.37
C LEU A 905 7.23 -0.05 3.01
N GLN A 906 5.97 -0.49 3.12
CA GLN A 906 5.60 -1.81 3.61
C GLN A 906 5.35 -2.83 2.49
N GLY A 907 5.60 -2.47 1.23
CA GLY A 907 5.38 -3.30 0.04
C GLY A 907 3.90 -3.53 -0.29
N VAL A 908 2.99 -2.65 0.16
CA VAL A 908 1.57 -2.71 -0.16
C VAL A 908 1.27 -1.73 -1.29
N LYS A 909 0.80 -2.25 -2.44
CA LYS A 909 0.36 -1.44 -3.58
C LYS A 909 -1.14 -1.14 -3.50
N ILE A 910 -1.50 0.14 -3.44
CA ILE A 910 -2.88 0.65 -3.50
C ILE A 910 -2.96 1.65 -4.64
N ASN A 911 -4.04 1.68 -5.42
CA ASN A 911 -4.20 2.71 -6.45
C ASN A 911 -4.58 4.07 -5.83
N ASP A 912 -3.97 5.15 -6.31
CA ASP A 912 -4.15 6.53 -5.84
C ASP A 912 -5.64 6.95 -5.77
N LYS A 913 -6.52 6.37 -6.60
CA LYS A 913 -7.94 6.74 -6.67
C LYS A 913 -8.66 6.58 -5.34
N HIS A 914 -8.25 5.60 -4.55
CA HIS A 914 -8.85 5.33 -3.25
C HIS A 914 -8.52 6.45 -2.25
N MET A 915 -7.28 6.95 -2.27
CA MET A 915 -6.87 8.06 -1.41
C MET A 915 -7.49 9.38 -1.88
N GLU A 916 -7.57 9.61 -3.19
CA GLU A 916 -8.26 10.75 -3.78
C GLU A 916 -9.73 10.86 -3.32
N VAL A 917 -10.44 9.73 -3.24
CA VAL A 917 -11.81 9.70 -2.73
C VAL A 917 -11.90 10.21 -1.28
N ILE A 918 -10.98 9.81 -0.41
CA ILE A 918 -10.95 10.26 0.99
C ILE A 918 -10.58 11.75 1.06
N VAL A 919 -9.55 12.17 0.34
CA VAL A 919 -9.07 13.56 0.31
C VAL A 919 -10.15 14.50 -0.24
N ARG A 920 -10.92 14.07 -1.26
CA ARG A 920 -12.11 14.82 -1.73
C ARG A 920 -13.11 15.09 -0.60
N GLN A 921 -13.36 14.11 0.27
CA GLN A 921 -14.27 14.30 1.39
C GLN A 921 -13.67 15.21 2.49
N MET A 922 -12.35 15.23 2.65
CA MET A 922 -11.67 16.14 3.58
C MET A 922 -11.74 17.61 3.13
N LEU A 923 -11.79 17.86 1.82
CA LEU A 923 -11.88 19.19 1.18
C LEU A 923 -13.32 19.59 0.78
N ARG A 924 -14.34 18.93 1.37
CA ARG A 924 -15.75 19.12 0.99
C ARG A 924 -16.35 20.49 1.39
N ARG A 925 -15.68 21.24 2.28
CA ARG A 925 -16.22 22.48 2.86
C ARG A 925 -15.38 23.72 2.53
N VAL A 926 -16.10 24.84 2.48
CA VAL A 926 -15.59 26.18 2.23
C VAL A 926 -15.99 27.07 3.41
N MET A 927 -15.07 27.90 3.88
CA MET A 927 -15.33 28.99 4.82
C MET A 927 -15.74 30.22 4.04
N VAL A 928 -16.92 30.78 4.32
CA VAL A 928 -17.34 32.04 3.71
C VAL A 928 -16.53 33.18 4.33
N LYS A 929 -15.82 33.97 3.53
CA LYS A 929 -15.11 35.18 3.97
C LYS A 929 -16.00 36.39 3.84
N ASP A 930 -16.53 36.58 2.65
CA ASP A 930 -17.46 37.66 2.33
C ASP A 930 -18.74 37.04 1.76
N PRO A 931 -19.90 37.20 2.42
CA PRO A 931 -21.15 36.66 1.91
C PRO A 931 -21.67 37.37 0.65
N GLY A 932 -21.19 38.56 0.30
CA GLY A 932 -21.74 39.33 -0.82
C GLY A 932 -23.27 39.49 -0.71
N ASP A 933 -23.98 39.26 -1.82
CA ASP A 933 -25.46 39.29 -1.87
C ASP A 933 -26.10 37.89 -1.65
N THR A 934 -25.33 36.91 -1.17
CA THR A 934 -25.84 35.55 -0.91
C THR A 934 -26.55 35.45 0.44
N THR A 935 -27.21 34.31 0.69
CA THR A 935 -27.82 34.02 2.01
C THR A 935 -26.82 33.56 3.09
N PHE A 936 -25.53 33.54 2.79
CA PHE A 936 -24.52 33.03 3.73
C PHE A 936 -24.16 34.04 4.81
N ILE A 937 -23.57 33.54 5.89
CA ILE A 937 -23.01 34.35 6.97
C ILE A 937 -21.47 34.30 6.86
N ALA A 938 -20.81 35.42 7.16
CA ALA A 938 -19.35 35.45 7.28
C ALA A 938 -18.87 34.42 8.33
N ASP A 939 -17.76 33.74 8.03
CA ASP A 939 -17.18 32.61 8.78
C ASP A 939 -18.07 31.35 8.87
N GLU A 940 -19.19 31.30 8.15
CA GLU A 940 -20.01 30.09 8.05
C GLU A 940 -19.25 29.00 7.25
N GLN A 941 -19.32 27.77 7.75
CA GLN A 941 -18.78 26.61 7.05
C GLN A 941 -19.87 25.90 6.26
N VAL A 942 -19.81 26.03 4.94
CA VAL A 942 -20.79 25.46 4.02
C VAL A 942 -20.16 24.40 3.13
N GLU A 943 -20.98 23.51 2.60
CA GLU A 943 -20.51 22.53 1.61
C GLU A 943 -20.23 23.21 0.27
N ARG A 944 -19.15 22.80 -0.39
CA ARG A 944 -18.65 23.41 -1.63
C ARG A 944 -19.72 23.52 -2.72
N PHE A 945 -20.52 22.48 -2.92
CA PHE A 945 -21.55 22.50 -3.97
C PHE A 945 -22.66 23.51 -3.66
N ARG A 946 -23.05 23.67 -2.39
CA ARG A 946 -24.09 24.63 -1.98
C ARG A 946 -23.57 26.06 -2.10
N PHE A 947 -22.31 26.27 -1.75
CA PHE A 947 -21.63 27.54 -1.95
C PHE A 947 -21.63 27.94 -3.43
N GLN A 948 -21.29 27.01 -4.31
CA GLN A 948 -21.25 27.25 -5.74
C GLN A 948 -22.65 27.46 -6.35
N GLU A 949 -23.63 26.64 -5.99
CA GLU A 949 -25.02 26.77 -6.47
C GLU A 949 -25.67 28.10 -6.07
N GLU A 950 -25.41 28.55 -4.84
CA GLU A 950 -25.92 29.84 -4.36
C GLU A 950 -25.22 31.01 -5.06
N ASN A 951 -23.91 30.92 -5.29
CA ASN A 951 -23.17 31.91 -6.08
C ASN A 951 -23.67 31.97 -7.52
N ASP A 952 -23.84 30.84 -8.19
CA ASP A 952 -24.36 30.77 -9.56
C ASP A 952 -25.76 31.41 -9.65
N ARG A 953 -26.60 31.19 -8.62
CA ARG A 953 -27.94 31.81 -8.51
C ARG A 953 -27.87 33.34 -8.37
N VAL A 954 -26.95 33.85 -7.54
CA VAL A 954 -26.80 35.30 -7.32
C VAL A 954 -26.19 35.99 -8.54
N VAL A 955 -25.18 35.37 -9.18
CA VAL A 955 -24.58 35.85 -10.42
C VAL A 955 -25.61 35.89 -11.54
N ALA A 956 -26.46 34.86 -11.66
CA ALA A 956 -27.56 34.86 -12.64
C ALA A 956 -28.59 35.98 -12.42
N LYS A 957 -28.68 36.52 -11.19
CA LYS A 957 -29.50 37.69 -10.85
C LYS A 957 -28.74 39.03 -10.95
N GLY A 958 -27.46 39.00 -11.35
CA GLY A 958 -26.60 40.17 -11.46
C GLY A 958 -26.04 40.70 -10.13
N GLY A 959 -26.15 39.93 -9.04
CA GLY A 959 -25.61 40.30 -7.74
C GLY A 959 -24.14 39.89 -7.55
N THR A 960 -23.56 40.30 -6.42
CA THR A 960 -22.18 39.95 -6.03
C THR A 960 -22.12 38.55 -5.39
N PRO A 961 -21.32 37.61 -5.94
CA PRO A 961 -21.17 36.27 -5.35
C PRO A 961 -20.40 36.32 -4.03
N ALA A 962 -20.64 35.35 -3.16
CA ALA A 962 -19.84 35.17 -1.96
C ALA A 962 -18.42 34.74 -2.30
N GLN A 963 -17.45 35.22 -1.51
CA GLN A 963 -16.06 34.78 -1.53
C GLN A 963 -15.81 33.82 -0.36
N GLY A 964 -15.06 32.75 -0.61
CA GLY A 964 -14.77 31.76 0.42
C GLY A 964 -13.46 31.04 0.17
N GLU A 965 -12.86 30.56 1.25
CA GLU A 965 -11.61 29.81 1.25
C GLU A 965 -11.88 28.33 1.56
N PRO A 966 -11.23 27.39 0.88
CA PRO A 966 -11.39 25.98 1.18
C PRO A 966 -10.80 25.63 2.55
N ILE A 967 -11.45 24.69 3.25
CA ILE A 967 -10.99 24.23 4.56
C ILE A 967 -10.62 22.75 4.47
N LEU A 968 -9.42 22.42 4.94
CA LEU A 968 -9.04 21.05 5.20
C LEU A 968 -9.60 20.57 6.54
N MET A 969 -10.49 19.57 6.51
CA MET A 969 -11.01 18.94 7.72
C MET A 969 -10.49 17.51 7.89
N GLY A 970 -10.12 17.16 9.12
CA GLY A 970 -9.86 15.76 9.48
C GLY A 970 -11.10 14.89 9.35
N ILE A 971 -10.91 13.61 9.05
CA ILE A 971 -12.00 12.66 8.78
C ILE A 971 -13.06 12.59 9.90
N THR A 972 -12.68 12.64 11.18
CA THR A 972 -13.71 12.66 12.25
C THR A 972 -14.56 13.91 12.27
N LYS A 973 -13.97 15.08 12.03
CA LYS A 973 -14.73 16.33 12.00
C LYS A 973 -15.63 16.38 10.76
N ALA A 974 -15.14 15.87 9.63
CA ALA A 974 -15.91 15.71 8.40
C ALA A 974 -17.14 14.79 8.60
N SER A 975 -16.97 13.60 9.21
CA SER A 975 -18.08 12.67 9.50
C SER A 975 -19.15 13.22 10.44
N LEU A 976 -18.76 14.06 11.42
CA LEU A 976 -19.73 14.68 12.34
C LEU A 976 -20.52 15.81 11.67
N SER A 977 -19.98 16.35 10.58
CA SER A 977 -20.51 17.51 9.87
C SER A 977 -21.32 17.11 8.62
N THR A 978 -21.75 15.85 8.51
CA THR A 978 -22.59 15.36 7.42
C THR A 978 -24.00 15.95 7.48
N GLN A 979 -24.69 16.00 6.33
CA GLN A 979 -26.07 16.48 6.28
C GLN A 979 -27.04 15.56 7.05
N SER A 980 -26.87 14.23 6.92
CA SER A 980 -27.69 13.27 7.66
C SER A 980 -27.28 13.27 9.13
N PHE A 981 -28.19 13.73 10.00
CA PHE A 981 -27.99 13.65 11.45
C PHE A 981 -28.15 12.21 11.95
N ILE A 982 -28.90 11.36 11.24
CA ILE A 982 -29.06 9.92 11.56
C ILE A 982 -27.72 9.20 11.36
N SER A 983 -27.05 9.44 10.24
CA SER A 983 -25.72 8.90 9.96
C SER A 983 -24.70 9.41 10.99
N ALA A 984 -24.64 10.72 11.23
CA ALA A 984 -23.73 11.33 12.21
C ALA A 984 -23.95 10.80 13.64
N ALA A 985 -25.20 10.62 14.07
CA ALA A 985 -25.55 10.12 15.40
C ALA A 985 -25.09 8.67 15.64
N SER A 986 -25.02 7.86 14.58
CA SER A 986 -24.48 6.50 14.64
C SER A 986 -22.95 6.46 14.79
N PHE A 987 -22.28 7.54 14.37
CA PHE A 987 -20.82 7.64 14.36
C PHE A 987 -20.28 7.85 15.77
N GLN A 988 -20.33 9.06 16.32
CA GLN A 988 -19.84 9.41 17.66
C GLN A 988 -20.65 10.57 18.25
N GLU A 989 -20.51 10.81 19.55
CA GLU A 989 -21.14 11.95 20.23
C GLU A 989 -22.66 12.06 19.99
N THR A 990 -23.35 10.91 19.92
CA THR A 990 -24.77 10.75 19.59
C THR A 990 -25.66 11.79 20.27
N THR A 991 -25.45 12.05 21.58
CA THR A 991 -26.24 13.05 22.32
C THR A 991 -26.06 14.46 21.76
N ARG A 992 -24.82 14.89 21.46
CA ARG A 992 -24.57 16.23 20.92
C ARG A 992 -25.23 16.41 19.55
N VAL A 993 -25.06 15.44 18.67
CA VAL A 993 -25.64 15.45 17.31
C VAL A 993 -27.16 15.53 17.35
N LEU A 994 -27.81 14.72 18.19
CA LEU A 994 -29.28 14.72 18.31
C LEU A 994 -29.79 16.03 18.93
N THR A 995 -29.08 16.59 19.92
CA THR A 995 -29.46 17.89 20.51
C THR A 995 -29.36 19.01 19.48
N GLU A 996 -28.26 19.10 18.73
CA GLU A 996 -28.09 20.11 17.67
C GLU A 996 -29.15 19.96 16.57
N ALA A 997 -29.43 18.73 16.14
CA ALA A 997 -30.46 18.45 15.15
C ALA A 997 -31.87 18.85 15.64
N SER A 998 -32.17 18.61 16.92
CA SER A 998 -33.45 18.97 17.53
C SER A 998 -33.61 20.48 17.66
N LEU A 999 -32.57 21.18 18.12
CA LEU A 999 -32.57 22.64 18.25
C LEU A 999 -32.75 23.35 16.90
N ALA A 1000 -32.13 22.81 15.86
CA ALA A 1000 -32.20 23.36 14.50
C ALA A 1000 -33.43 22.87 13.70
N GLY A 1001 -34.25 21.97 14.25
CA GLY A 1001 -35.39 21.38 13.51
C GLY A 1001 -34.99 20.67 12.23
N LYS A 1002 -33.83 19.99 12.21
CA LYS A 1002 -33.29 19.38 10.99
C LYS A 1002 -34.17 18.26 10.46
N THR A 1003 -34.35 18.23 9.14
CA THR A 1003 -35.02 17.16 8.41
C THR A 1003 -33.99 16.31 7.67
N ASP A 1004 -34.09 14.98 7.78
CA ASP A 1004 -33.22 14.03 7.08
C ASP A 1004 -33.95 13.46 5.85
N TYR A 1005 -33.31 13.56 4.67
CA TYR A 1005 -33.88 13.13 3.39
C TYR A 1005 -33.46 11.72 2.97
N LEU A 1006 -32.74 10.99 3.83
CA LEU A 1006 -32.33 9.60 3.64
C LEU A 1006 -31.55 9.34 2.32
N ARG A 1007 -30.60 10.20 1.99
CA ARG A 1007 -29.88 10.15 0.69
C ARG A 1007 -28.62 9.26 0.72
N GLY A 1008 -28.05 9.00 1.88
CA GLY A 1008 -26.87 8.17 2.09
C GLY A 1008 -27.20 6.70 2.36
N LEU A 1009 -26.16 5.89 2.53
CA LEU A 1009 -26.30 4.44 2.72
C LEU A 1009 -26.82 4.10 4.12
N LYS A 1010 -26.28 4.75 5.15
CA LYS A 1010 -26.38 4.30 6.54
C LYS A 1010 -27.73 4.58 7.16
N GLU A 1011 -28.28 5.75 6.90
CA GLU A 1011 -29.67 6.08 7.19
C GLU A 1011 -30.66 5.04 6.62
N ASN A 1012 -30.49 4.60 5.37
CA ASN A 1012 -31.36 3.61 4.76
C ASN A 1012 -31.21 2.23 5.42
N VAL A 1013 -29.97 1.82 5.75
CA VAL A 1013 -29.73 0.59 6.54
C VAL A 1013 -30.41 0.66 7.91
N ILE A 1014 -30.29 1.79 8.61
CA ILE A 1014 -30.92 2.00 9.93
C ILE A 1014 -32.44 1.93 9.84
N MET A 1015 -33.02 2.54 8.80
CA MET A 1015 -34.47 2.57 8.54
C MET A 1015 -35.01 1.28 7.92
N GLY A 1016 -34.14 0.33 7.53
CA GLY A 1016 -34.55 -0.92 6.88
C GLY A 1016 -35.04 -0.75 5.44
N ARG A 1017 -34.49 0.23 4.71
CA ARG A 1017 -34.78 0.50 3.29
C ARG A 1017 -33.64 0.02 2.40
N LEU A 1018 -33.92 -0.15 1.11
CA LEU A 1018 -32.90 -0.36 0.09
C LEU A 1018 -31.91 0.81 0.09
N ILE A 1019 -30.62 0.50 0.01
CA ILE A 1019 -29.57 1.52 -0.04
C ILE A 1019 -29.56 2.22 -1.41
N PRO A 1020 -29.26 3.53 -1.49
CA PRO A 1020 -29.20 4.27 -2.75
C PRO A 1020 -27.90 4.01 -3.53
N ALA A 1021 -27.49 2.75 -3.62
CA ALA A 1021 -26.33 2.28 -4.37
C ALA A 1021 -26.60 0.88 -4.94
N GLY A 1022 -25.85 0.48 -5.96
CA GLY A 1022 -26.02 -0.80 -6.65
C GLY A 1022 -27.46 -1.02 -7.11
N THR A 1023 -28.02 -2.17 -6.75
CA THR A 1023 -29.39 -2.60 -7.10
C THR A 1023 -30.49 -1.70 -6.53
N GLY A 1024 -30.20 -0.92 -5.48
CA GLY A 1024 -31.18 -0.02 -4.86
C GLY A 1024 -31.33 1.35 -5.55
N LEU A 1025 -30.59 1.62 -6.63
CA LEU A 1025 -30.76 2.85 -7.39
C LEU A 1025 -32.18 2.98 -8.00
N PRO A 1026 -32.79 4.18 -7.98
CA PRO A 1026 -34.11 4.39 -8.58
C PRO A 1026 -34.19 4.09 -10.08
N MET A 1027 -33.06 4.18 -10.80
CA MET A 1027 -32.98 3.87 -12.23
C MET A 1027 -33.39 2.43 -12.52
N TYR A 1028 -32.93 1.45 -11.72
CA TYR A 1028 -33.25 0.04 -11.93
C TYR A 1028 -34.73 -0.26 -11.67
N LYS A 1029 -35.38 0.46 -10.75
CA LYS A 1029 -36.83 0.35 -10.53
C LYS A 1029 -37.67 0.83 -11.72
N LYS A 1030 -37.14 1.76 -12.52
CA LYS A 1030 -37.83 2.33 -13.69
C LYS A 1030 -37.72 1.47 -14.94
N LEU A 1031 -36.92 0.40 -14.92
CA LEU A 1031 -36.76 -0.51 -16.07
C LEU A 1031 -38.00 -1.36 -16.36
N GLY A 1032 -39.00 -1.37 -15.46
CA GLY A 1032 -40.29 -2.01 -15.71
C GLY A 1032 -40.23 -3.53 -15.87
N ILE A 1033 -39.19 -4.18 -15.32
CA ILE A 1033 -39.04 -5.63 -15.33
C ILE A 1033 -40.14 -6.22 -14.45
N LYS A 1034 -41.14 -6.85 -15.07
CA LYS A 1034 -42.18 -7.60 -14.38
C LYS A 1034 -41.67 -9.01 -14.15
N THR A 1035 -41.67 -9.47 -12.90
CA THR A 1035 -41.45 -10.89 -12.61
C THR A 1035 -42.72 -11.68 -12.90
N ASP A 1036 -42.61 -12.96 -13.29
CA ASP A 1036 -43.80 -13.82 -13.47
C ASP A 1036 -44.63 -13.94 -12.18
N ALA A 1037 -44.00 -13.78 -11.02
CA ALA A 1037 -44.67 -13.71 -9.71
C ALA A 1037 -45.51 -12.43 -9.53
N GLU A 1038 -45.05 -11.28 -10.02
CA GLU A 1038 -45.84 -10.04 -10.05
C GLU A 1038 -46.92 -10.07 -11.12
N ALA A 1039 -46.70 -10.77 -12.24
CA ALA A 1039 -47.75 -11.03 -13.23
C ALA A 1039 -48.86 -11.94 -12.66
N LEU A 1040 -48.51 -12.92 -11.82
CA LEU A 1040 -49.46 -13.74 -11.07
C LEU A 1040 -50.16 -12.96 -9.94
N ALA A 1041 -49.46 -12.11 -9.20
CA ALA A 1041 -50.07 -11.27 -8.16
C ALA A 1041 -51.04 -10.24 -8.75
N LEU A 1042 -50.74 -9.69 -9.94
CA LEU A 1042 -51.64 -8.82 -10.69
C LEU A 1042 -52.88 -9.55 -11.26
N LEU A 1043 -52.84 -10.88 -11.37
CA LEU A 1043 -54.00 -11.70 -11.71
C LEU A 1043 -54.89 -11.97 -10.48
N GLU A 1044 -54.32 -11.99 -9.27
CA GLU A 1044 -55.07 -12.14 -8.02
C GLU A 1044 -55.76 -10.83 -7.57
N ASP A 1045 -55.29 -9.67 -8.02
CA ASP A 1045 -55.80 -8.35 -7.62
C ASP A 1045 -56.89 -7.77 -8.56
N GLN A 1046 -57.46 -8.59 -9.45
CA GLN A 1046 -58.68 -8.19 -10.15
C GLN A 1046 -59.87 -8.23 -9.16
N PRO A 1047 -60.63 -7.12 -8.99
CA PRO A 1047 -61.82 -7.14 -8.15
C PRO A 1047 -62.81 -8.13 -8.76
N VAL A 1048 -63.18 -9.13 -7.96
CA VAL A 1048 -64.28 -10.04 -8.25
C VAL A 1048 -65.51 -9.19 -8.60
N GLY A 1049 -65.80 -9.11 -9.89
CA GLY A 1049 -66.96 -8.41 -10.42
C GLY A 1049 -68.23 -9.05 -9.87
N SER A 1050 -69.11 -8.19 -9.40
CA SER A 1050 -70.51 -8.40 -9.05
C SER A 1050 -71.14 -9.67 -9.66
N LEU A 1051 -71.62 -10.53 -8.76
CA LEU A 1051 -72.59 -11.59 -9.03
C LEU A 1051 -73.78 -11.02 -9.82
N PRO A 1052 -74.24 -11.66 -10.91
CA PRO A 1052 -75.55 -11.38 -11.49
C PRO A 1052 -76.64 -12.00 -10.60
N ASP A 1053 -77.75 -11.27 -10.48
CA ASP A 1053 -78.95 -11.62 -9.72
C ASP A 1053 -79.42 -13.07 -9.92
N GLU A 1054 -79.68 -13.75 -8.79
CA GLU A 1054 -80.53 -14.94 -8.77
C GLU A 1054 -81.98 -14.54 -9.06
N ASN A 1055 -82.52 -14.98 -10.21
CA ASN A 1055 -83.87 -15.51 -10.23
C ASN A 1055 -84.19 -16.31 -11.51
N ILE A 1056 -84.90 -17.42 -11.28
CA ILE A 1056 -85.73 -18.22 -12.21
C ILE A 1056 -85.09 -19.51 -12.77
N ASN A 1057 -85.41 -20.60 -12.06
CA ASN A 1057 -85.94 -21.90 -12.50
C ASN A 1057 -85.22 -22.83 -13.51
N GLU A 1058 -85.29 -24.10 -13.11
CA GLU A 1058 -85.42 -25.32 -13.92
C GLU A 1058 -84.17 -26.09 -14.38
N LYS A 1059 -83.88 -27.14 -13.58
CA LYS A 1059 -83.92 -28.58 -13.96
C LYS A 1059 -82.85 -29.16 -14.92
N LEU A 1060 -82.35 -30.32 -14.47
CA LEU A 1060 -81.72 -31.45 -15.19
C LEU A 1060 -80.27 -31.23 -15.67
N LEU A 1061 -79.26 -31.94 -15.13
CA LEU A 1061 -78.87 -33.36 -15.25
C LEU A 1061 -77.76 -33.57 -16.29
N ASP A 1062 -76.89 -34.53 -15.97
CA ASP A 1062 -75.85 -35.19 -16.77
C ASP A 1062 -74.52 -34.45 -16.97
N MET A 1063 -73.41 -34.93 -16.39
CA MET A 1063 -72.63 -36.17 -16.65
C MET A 1063 -71.63 -36.02 -17.80
N ASP A 1064 -70.44 -36.56 -17.51
CA ASP A 1064 -69.39 -37.04 -18.39
C ASP A 1064 -68.31 -36.08 -18.95
N ALA A 1065 -67.16 -36.17 -18.27
CA ALA A 1065 -65.93 -36.82 -18.74
C ALA A 1065 -65.13 -36.25 -19.94
N ALA A 1066 -63.83 -36.17 -19.66
CA ALA A 1066 -62.68 -36.40 -20.55
C ALA A 1066 -62.33 -35.33 -21.60
N ASN A 1067 -61.30 -34.54 -21.31
CA ASN A 1067 -59.91 -34.84 -21.70
C ASN A 1067 -58.91 -33.99 -20.92
#